data_AF-A0A8J4EY89-F1
#
_entry.id   AF-A0A8J4EY89-F1
#
_cell.length_a   1.000
_cell.length_b   1.000
_cell.length_c   1.000
_cell.angle_alpha   90.00
_cell.angle_beta   90.00
_cell.angle_gamma   90.00
#
_symmetry.space_group_name_H-M   'P 1'
#
loop_
_entity.id
_entity.type
_entity.pdbx_description
1 polymer ?
#
loop_
_entity_poly.entity_id
_entity_poly.type
_entity_poly.pdbx_seq_one_letter_code
_entity_poly.pdbx_strand_id
1 'polypeptide(L)'
;MWRLSVPLLLLLVAASGGRSQVTRQVTVSLYTSQVDVVGELVYLSSHLKEITWVIRDSEGQLIRIAPGFQPPTKDDNGRAIVAGAIVALPCFIDTSGVCNPLPDRNMVVVSDASSTVLASTEPIYQRLLVIILDYSACNYSSSLTPDDVASTWLGPDVDGLGGVAKKFTQCSFGKFNLNATAFQSITVRASCTKEAIDQCSWWATYHIGDEGAVKLLGTNVFSTFTHYAYVLPPKMKQHCPWDGLALIPGNQIWLQSDRTNIESAGTIMQETIHSYGLWHSWRNGREYEDYSTPMGRGDACPNAAETSRLGWSTAVAGGDAIDSSFLTEPGVPMSFDLPATYITDDGTYLRVKPDWLPTYNDARSVSRNLYLALRVNKSGDAKLGSEFVNKVNIHEVNAALENGVSDGSYAIYKDRKITLIGLVTALSRLDLNAYKLSVYGGSWVGNDTLRVHLCRYEVTPLECPPLGRLEVLPPPPSPRSPPSPRPPPNPRPPRRPPVPPKPPARQPESPPPQPWPSPPSPTPSPPPPQPWPSPPSPTPSPPPPQPWPSPPSPTPSPPPPQPWPSPPSPTPSPPPPQPWPSPPSPTPSSPPPPQPRPSPPSPTPSPPPPQPWPSPPSPTPSSPPPPQPRPSPPSPTPSPPPPQPWPSPPSPAPSPPPRSPRKPPSPRARRAAARASAGRRRRPA
;
A
#
# COMPACT_ATOMS: atom_id res chain seq x y z
N MET A 1 59.64 46.26 25.06
CA MET A 1 60.17 47.64 25.02
C MET A 1 59.02 48.61 25.25
N TRP A 2 59.34 49.84 25.67
CA TRP A 2 58.43 50.98 25.88
C TRP A 2 57.75 51.41 24.56
N ARG A 3 56.70 52.25 24.47
CA ARG A 3 55.65 52.91 25.32
C ARG A 3 54.71 53.60 24.27
N LEU A 4 53.43 53.89 24.44
CA LEU A 4 52.75 55.06 25.07
C LEU A 4 51.27 54.94 24.59
N SER A 5 50.20 55.12 25.41
CA SER A 5 49.59 56.40 25.86
C SER A 5 48.88 57.17 24.71
N VAL A 6 47.69 57.82 24.81
CA VAL A 6 46.84 58.23 25.96
C VAL A 6 45.38 58.60 25.45
N PRO A 7 44.38 59.13 26.22
CA PRO A 7 43.05 58.49 26.38
C PRO A 7 41.82 59.44 26.17
N LEU A 8 40.62 59.06 26.70
CA LEU A 8 39.48 59.85 27.28
C LEU A 8 38.22 58.92 27.30
N LEU A 9 37.41 58.66 28.35
CA LEU A 9 37.16 59.26 29.69
C LEU A 9 36.57 60.69 29.60
N LEU A 10 35.49 61.17 30.25
CA LEU A 10 34.68 60.90 31.47
C LEU A 10 33.18 61.27 31.16
N LEU A 11 32.13 61.23 32.02
CA LEU A 11 31.91 61.21 33.49
C LEU A 11 30.80 60.17 33.86
N LEU A 12 30.72 59.53 35.05
CA LEU A 12 30.58 60.02 36.46
C LEU A 12 29.27 60.81 36.68
N VAL A 13 28.48 60.71 37.77
CA VAL A 13 28.61 60.18 39.16
C VAL A 13 27.29 59.40 39.49
N ALA A 14 27.02 58.69 40.60
CA ALA A 14 27.65 58.45 41.92
C ALA A 14 27.27 57.05 42.48
N ALA A 15 27.32 56.85 43.82
CA ALA A 15 26.97 55.61 44.53
C ALA A 15 26.10 55.87 45.77
N SER A 16 25.34 54.85 46.20
CA SER A 16 25.03 54.61 47.62
C SER A 16 24.62 53.14 47.82
N GLY A 17 25.05 52.53 48.94
CA GLY A 17 24.87 51.11 49.19
C GLY A 17 23.65 50.78 50.05
N GLY A 18 23.02 49.64 49.79
CA GLY A 18 21.96 49.08 50.61
C GLY A 18 21.92 47.56 50.51
N ARG A 19 21.99 46.85 51.65
CA ARG A 19 21.71 45.41 51.71
C ARG A 19 20.23 45.19 51.42
N SER A 20 19.91 44.28 50.50
CA SER A 20 18.58 43.67 50.43
C SER A 20 18.71 42.19 50.12
N GLN A 21 17.84 41.39 50.74
CA GLN A 21 17.88 39.94 50.65
C GLN A 21 17.51 39.48 49.23
N VAL A 22 18.32 38.58 48.66
CA VAL A 22 17.89 37.83 47.48
C VAL A 22 16.95 36.72 47.95
N THR A 23 15.65 36.93 47.74
CA THR A 23 14.64 35.91 47.96
C THR A 23 14.95 34.71 47.06
N ARG A 24 15.33 33.59 47.67
CA ARG A 24 15.57 32.32 46.95
C ARG A 24 14.23 31.78 46.48
N GLN A 25 13.78 32.19 45.28
CA GLN A 25 12.71 31.49 44.59
C GLN A 25 13.16 30.05 44.34
N VAL A 26 12.62 29.14 45.15
CA VAL A 26 12.71 27.71 44.90
C VAL A 26 11.75 27.43 43.75
N THR A 27 12.26 27.48 42.52
CA THR A 27 11.54 26.93 41.37
C THR A 27 11.41 25.43 41.60
N VAL A 28 10.23 24.99 42.03
CA VAL A 28 9.92 23.57 42.15
C VAL A 28 9.95 22.99 40.73
N SER A 29 11.01 22.25 40.45
CA SER A 29 11.24 21.57 39.17
C SER A 29 10.22 20.46 38.97
N LEU A 30 9.05 20.81 38.43
CA LEU A 30 8.02 19.86 37.97
C LEU A 30 8.46 19.20 36.65
N TYR A 31 9.56 18.47 36.70
CA TYR A 31 10.03 17.61 35.61
C TYR A 31 10.16 16.19 36.13
N THR A 32 9.33 15.30 35.57
CA THR A 32 9.46 13.86 35.69
C THR A 32 10.81 13.40 35.12
N SER A 33 11.32 12.27 35.61
CA SER A 33 12.69 11.81 35.37
C SER A 33 13.06 11.74 33.89
N GLN A 34 14.33 12.05 33.58
CA GLN A 34 14.94 11.69 32.31
C GLN A 34 14.79 10.17 32.10
N VAL A 35 14.32 9.77 30.92
CA VAL A 35 14.19 8.38 30.51
C VAL A 35 14.74 8.18 29.10
N ASP A 36 15.22 6.97 28.82
CA ASP A 36 15.50 6.54 27.46
C ASP A 36 14.26 5.73 27.00
N VAL A 37 13.43 6.33 26.14
CA VAL A 37 12.25 5.66 25.58
C VAL A 37 12.71 4.69 24.50
N VAL A 38 12.40 3.40 24.65
CA VAL A 38 12.81 2.35 23.71
C VAL A 38 11.59 1.71 23.06
N GLY A 39 11.60 1.62 21.73
CA GLY A 39 10.53 0.97 20.98
C GLY A 39 10.68 1.17 19.46
N GLU A 40 9.71 0.67 18.72
CA GLU A 40 9.62 0.81 17.27
C GLU A 40 9.25 2.25 16.88
N LEU A 41 10.08 2.88 16.06
CA LEU A 41 9.79 4.19 15.51
C LEU A 41 8.69 4.06 14.44
N VAL A 42 7.55 4.71 14.66
CA VAL A 42 6.44 4.76 13.70
C VAL A 42 6.01 6.20 13.48
N TYR A 43 5.21 6.47 12.45
CA TYR A 43 4.63 7.80 12.26
C TYR A 43 3.19 7.75 11.80
N LEU A 44 2.46 8.82 12.10
CA LEU A 44 1.17 9.12 11.51
C LEU A 44 1.38 10.16 10.41
N SER A 45 0.97 9.83 9.18
CA SER A 45 0.93 10.77 8.06
C SER A 45 -0.49 11.26 7.87
N SER A 46 -0.74 12.52 8.20
CA SER A 46 -2.05 13.14 7.98
C SER A 46 -2.23 13.59 6.52
N HIS A 47 -3.49 13.69 6.08
CA HIS A 47 -3.90 14.33 4.82
C HIS A 47 -3.37 15.77 4.68
N LEU A 48 -3.04 16.42 5.80
CA LEU A 48 -2.49 17.78 5.87
C LEU A 48 -0.96 17.83 5.64
N LYS A 49 -0.31 16.69 5.36
CA LYS A 49 1.14 16.54 5.11
C LYS A 49 2.02 16.79 6.34
N GLU A 50 1.41 16.88 7.51
CA GLU A 50 2.12 16.83 8.79
C GLU A 50 2.37 15.37 9.16
N ILE A 51 3.66 15.03 9.30
CA ILE A 51 4.15 13.73 9.80
C ILE A 51 4.41 13.88 11.29
N THR A 52 3.72 13.09 12.11
CA THR A 52 3.95 13.01 13.57
C THR A 52 4.67 11.72 13.89
N TRP A 53 5.87 11.81 14.46
CA TRP A 53 6.66 10.65 14.90
C TRP A 53 6.28 10.19 16.31
N VAL A 54 6.30 8.88 16.50
CA VAL A 54 5.78 8.18 17.68
C VAL A 54 6.69 6.98 17.92
N ILE A 55 6.88 6.58 19.18
CA ILE A 55 7.52 5.30 19.51
C ILE A 55 6.45 4.32 19.98
N ARG A 56 6.40 3.13 19.40
CA ARG A 56 5.58 2.01 19.89
C ARG A 56 6.47 1.10 20.75
N ASP A 57 6.18 0.99 22.03
CA ASP A 57 6.96 0.15 22.94
C ASP A 57 6.69 -1.36 22.73
N SER A 58 7.35 -2.21 23.53
CA SER A 58 7.21 -3.66 23.49
C SER A 58 5.82 -4.19 23.90
N GLU A 59 5.00 -3.36 24.56
CA GLU A 59 3.65 -3.69 25.00
C GLU A 59 2.60 -3.22 23.97
N GLY A 60 3.06 -2.60 22.87
CA GLY A 60 2.22 -2.02 21.83
C GLY A 60 1.68 -0.64 22.20
N GLN A 61 2.01 -0.12 23.38
CA GLN A 61 1.63 1.23 23.77
C GLN A 61 2.45 2.23 22.96
N LEU A 62 1.75 3.26 22.50
CA LEU A 62 2.35 4.34 21.75
C LEU A 62 2.90 5.41 22.73
N ILE A 63 3.91 6.16 22.31
CA ILE A 63 4.53 7.24 23.08
C ILE A 63 4.77 8.41 22.12
N ARG A 64 4.05 9.51 22.34
CA ARG A 64 4.18 10.73 21.52
C ARG A 64 5.56 11.34 21.69
N ILE A 65 6.19 11.68 20.58
CA ILE A 65 7.33 12.61 20.58
C ILE A 65 6.80 14.04 20.45
N ALA A 66 7.53 15.02 21.00
CA ALA A 66 7.18 16.44 20.90
C ALA A 66 6.84 16.89 19.46
N PRO A 67 5.78 17.69 19.25
CA PRO A 67 5.38 18.16 17.92
C PRO A 67 6.52 18.86 17.17
N GLY A 68 6.61 18.59 15.87
CA GLY A 68 7.66 19.16 15.00
C GLY A 68 9.02 18.47 15.10
N PHE A 69 9.21 17.48 15.99
CA PHE A 69 10.43 16.67 16.00
C PHE A 69 10.59 15.90 14.69
N GLN A 70 11.76 16.00 14.07
CA GLN A 70 12.17 15.20 12.93
C GLN A 70 13.35 14.34 13.36
N PRO A 71 13.23 13.00 13.36
CA PRO A 71 14.37 12.11 13.59
C PRO A 71 15.51 12.42 12.61
N PRO A 72 16.77 12.44 13.06
CA PRO A 72 17.90 12.52 12.15
C PRO A 72 17.92 11.31 11.22
N THR A 73 18.52 11.43 10.04
CA THR A 73 18.53 10.33 9.05
C THR A 73 19.42 9.15 9.45
N LYS A 74 20.40 9.38 10.31
CA LYS A 74 21.34 8.38 10.84
C LYS A 74 21.66 8.65 12.31
N ASP A 75 21.98 7.61 13.06
CA ASP A 75 22.54 7.73 14.42
C ASP A 75 24.04 8.08 14.38
N ASP A 76 24.63 8.29 15.56
CA ASP A 76 26.07 8.62 15.71
C ASP A 76 27.01 7.52 15.19
N ASN A 77 26.51 6.29 15.00
CA ASN A 77 27.24 5.16 14.43
C ASN A 77 27.04 5.04 12.91
N GLY A 78 26.25 5.93 12.29
CA GLY A 78 25.91 5.90 10.87
C GLY A 78 24.82 4.90 10.49
N ARG A 79 24.12 4.28 11.46
CA ARG A 79 22.96 3.40 11.19
C ARG A 79 21.77 4.25 10.78
N ALA A 80 20.98 3.79 9.81
CA ALA A 80 19.81 4.53 9.33
C ALA A 80 18.66 4.52 10.35
N ILE A 81 18.20 5.70 10.76
CA ILE A 81 17.02 5.88 11.62
C ILE A 81 15.81 6.05 10.72
N VAL A 82 14.85 5.13 10.84
CA VAL A 82 13.68 5.06 9.95
C VAL A 82 12.47 4.46 10.65
N ALA A 83 11.30 4.59 10.02
CA ALA A 83 10.10 3.90 10.45
C ALA A 83 10.27 2.36 10.41
N GLY A 84 9.83 1.68 11.46
CA GLY A 84 9.97 0.24 11.69
C GLY A 84 11.27 -0.18 12.40
N ALA A 85 12.22 0.73 12.65
CA ALA A 85 13.43 0.43 13.43
C ALA A 85 13.13 0.52 14.93
N ILE A 86 13.75 -0.35 15.75
CA ILE A 86 13.71 -0.16 17.20
C ILE A 86 14.77 0.89 17.56
N VAL A 87 14.36 1.98 18.18
CA VAL A 87 15.21 3.11 18.56
C VAL A 87 15.17 3.33 20.06
N ALA A 88 16.23 3.94 20.59
CA ALA A 88 16.27 4.54 21.91
C ALA A 88 16.29 6.06 21.77
N LEU A 89 15.35 6.76 22.41
CA LEU A 89 15.22 8.20 22.40
C LEU A 89 15.33 8.76 23.83
N PRO A 90 16.46 9.41 24.18
CA PRO A 90 16.60 10.10 25.44
C PRO A 90 15.69 11.33 25.51
N CYS A 91 14.77 11.37 26.47
CA CYS A 91 13.83 12.49 26.63
C CYS A 91 13.38 12.70 28.08
N PHE A 92 12.71 13.84 28.30
CA PHE A 92 11.86 14.04 29.47
C PHE A 92 10.41 13.75 29.07
N ILE A 93 9.72 12.91 29.83
CA ILE A 93 8.26 12.78 29.72
C ILE A 93 7.63 13.95 30.46
N ASP A 94 6.80 14.75 29.80
CA ASP A 94 6.02 15.80 30.46
C ASP A 94 4.73 15.28 31.11
N THR A 95 4.00 16.17 31.78
CA THR A 95 2.73 15.84 32.46
C THR A 95 1.61 15.41 31.52
N SER A 96 1.79 15.55 30.19
CA SER A 96 0.87 15.12 29.14
C SER A 96 1.30 13.80 28.48
N GLY A 97 2.32 13.14 29.04
CA GLY A 97 2.88 11.89 28.51
C GLY A 97 3.71 12.07 27.24
N VAL A 98 4.13 13.28 26.90
CA VAL A 98 4.90 13.55 25.68
C VAL A 98 6.40 13.46 25.97
N CYS A 99 7.10 12.67 25.17
CA CYS A 99 8.56 12.55 25.15
C CYS A 99 9.16 13.78 24.46
N ASN A 100 9.76 14.66 25.27
CA ASN A 100 10.44 15.88 24.84
C ASN A 100 11.96 15.59 24.69
N PRO A 101 12.49 15.44 23.46
CA PRO A 101 13.85 14.96 23.24
C PRO A 101 14.92 15.87 23.83
N LEU A 102 16.00 15.27 24.34
CA LEU A 102 17.14 16.01 24.87
C LEU A 102 17.92 16.71 23.74
N PRO A 103 18.19 18.03 23.81
CA PRO A 103 18.94 18.74 22.76
C PRO A 103 20.36 18.19 22.51
N ASP A 104 20.99 17.66 23.54
CA ASP A 104 22.39 17.21 23.53
C ASP A 104 22.55 15.68 23.46
N ARG A 105 21.47 14.91 23.20
CA ARG A 105 21.56 13.45 23.01
C ARG A 105 20.76 12.99 21.80
N ASN A 106 21.45 12.30 20.91
CA ASN A 106 20.86 11.78 19.68
C ASN A 106 20.07 10.49 19.91
N MET A 107 19.09 10.27 19.04
CA MET A 107 18.39 8.99 18.92
C MET A 107 19.38 7.92 18.43
N VAL A 108 19.33 6.73 19.03
CA VAL A 108 20.22 5.60 18.69
C VAL A 108 19.39 4.46 18.12
N VAL A 109 19.87 3.83 17.05
CA VAL A 109 19.23 2.60 16.53
C VAL A 109 19.64 1.43 17.43
N VAL A 110 18.65 0.74 18.01
CA VAL A 110 18.84 -0.51 18.76
C VAL A 110 18.90 -1.66 17.76
N SER A 111 17.83 -1.86 16.98
CA SER A 111 17.78 -2.82 15.87
C SER A 111 17.22 -2.16 14.60
N ASP A 112 17.76 -2.53 13.44
CA ASP A 112 17.35 -1.95 12.17
C ASP A 112 15.90 -2.36 11.81
N ALA A 113 15.25 -1.58 10.94
CA ALA A 113 13.88 -1.86 10.53
C ALA A 113 13.76 -3.20 9.81
N SER A 114 12.85 -4.06 10.27
CA SER A 114 12.59 -5.32 9.58
C SER A 114 11.85 -5.08 8.26
N SER A 115 12.43 -5.51 7.15
CA SER A 115 11.79 -5.49 5.83
C SER A 115 10.64 -6.51 5.69
N THR A 116 10.45 -7.38 6.68
CA THR A 116 9.59 -8.57 6.61
C THR A 116 8.09 -8.29 6.52
N VAL A 117 7.60 -7.12 6.92
CA VAL A 117 6.17 -6.75 6.86
C VAL A 117 5.60 -6.89 5.44
N LEU A 118 6.46 -6.75 4.41
CA LEU A 118 6.09 -6.80 2.99
C LEU A 118 6.76 -7.97 2.23
N ALA A 119 7.46 -8.85 2.96
CA ALA A 119 8.19 -9.99 2.40
C ALA A 119 7.84 -11.32 3.09
N SER A 120 6.86 -11.32 4.00
CA SER A 120 6.27 -12.53 4.56
C SER A 120 5.55 -13.30 3.45
N THR A 121 5.98 -14.53 3.18
CA THR A 121 5.22 -15.48 2.37
C THR A 121 4.00 -16.04 3.10
N GLU A 122 3.96 -15.91 4.43
CA GLU A 122 2.85 -16.39 5.25
C GLU A 122 1.65 -15.43 5.17
N PRO A 123 0.43 -15.94 4.93
CA PRO A 123 -0.79 -15.16 4.96
C PRO A 123 -1.03 -14.44 6.29
N ILE A 124 -1.42 -13.17 6.20
CA ILE A 124 -1.79 -12.37 7.37
C ILE A 124 -3.25 -12.67 7.74
N TYR A 125 -3.48 -13.01 9.02
CA TYR A 125 -4.81 -13.17 9.61
C TYR A 125 -4.99 -12.18 10.76
N GLN A 126 -5.65 -11.06 10.48
CA GLN A 126 -5.88 -10.01 11.46
C GLN A 126 -6.89 -10.47 12.51
N ARG A 127 -6.45 -10.59 13.76
CA ARG A 127 -7.31 -10.55 14.95
C ARG A 127 -7.61 -9.08 15.21
N LEU A 128 -8.73 -8.59 14.68
CA LEU A 128 -9.10 -7.17 14.64
C LEU A 128 -10.10 -6.81 15.74
N LEU A 129 -9.78 -5.79 16.54
CA LEU A 129 -10.70 -5.13 17.46
C LEU A 129 -11.18 -3.80 16.86
N VAL A 130 -12.48 -3.65 16.65
CA VAL A 130 -13.09 -2.37 16.25
C VAL A 130 -13.66 -1.67 17.48
N ILE A 131 -13.07 -0.53 17.82
CA ILE A 131 -13.42 0.28 18.99
C ILE A 131 -14.29 1.44 18.51
N ILE A 132 -15.59 1.32 18.73
CA ILE A 132 -16.59 2.35 18.45
C ILE A 132 -16.57 3.34 19.61
N LEU A 133 -16.08 4.56 19.38
CA LEU A 133 -16.07 5.60 20.40
C LEU A 133 -17.48 6.22 20.52
N ASP A 134 -18.01 6.30 21.73
CA ASP A 134 -19.30 6.93 22.03
C ASP A 134 -19.11 8.04 23.07
N TYR A 135 -19.23 9.28 22.61
CA TYR A 135 -19.14 10.51 23.41
C TYR A 135 -20.54 11.13 23.61
N SER A 136 -21.58 10.29 23.71
CA SER A 136 -22.98 10.72 23.89
C SER A 136 -23.20 11.65 25.10
N ALA A 137 -22.36 11.53 26.14
CA ALA A 137 -22.33 12.44 27.30
C ALA A 137 -22.12 13.93 26.95
N CYS A 138 -21.53 14.25 25.80
CA CYS A 138 -21.39 15.60 25.27
C CYS A 138 -22.02 15.75 23.88
N ASN A 139 -23.09 15.00 23.57
CA ASN A 139 -23.84 15.09 22.32
C ASN A 139 -23.08 14.59 21.06
N TYR A 140 -21.97 13.85 21.23
CA TYR A 140 -21.21 13.18 20.16
C TYR A 140 -21.43 11.67 20.19
N SER A 141 -22.69 11.23 20.10
CA SER A 141 -23.05 9.82 20.10
C SER A 141 -22.56 9.07 18.86
N SER A 142 -22.16 7.81 19.02
CA SER A 142 -22.00 6.89 17.88
C SER A 142 -23.30 6.74 17.07
N SER A 143 -23.18 6.54 15.76
CA SER A 143 -24.29 6.16 14.86
C SER A 143 -24.34 4.65 14.56
N LEU A 144 -23.45 3.86 15.17
CA LEU A 144 -23.24 2.44 14.90
C LEU A 144 -23.22 1.61 16.17
N THR A 145 -23.78 0.41 16.10
CA THR A 145 -23.67 -0.65 17.10
C THR A 145 -22.51 -1.61 16.76
N PRO A 146 -22.06 -2.44 17.72
CA PRO A 146 -21.14 -3.54 17.45
C PRO A 146 -21.62 -4.46 16.32
N ASP A 147 -22.92 -4.74 16.25
CA ASP A 147 -23.51 -5.65 15.25
C ASP A 147 -23.50 -5.04 13.84
N ASP A 148 -23.77 -3.72 13.70
CA ASP A 148 -23.64 -3.00 12.42
C ASP A 148 -22.21 -3.11 11.86
N VAL A 149 -21.22 -2.96 12.76
CA VAL A 149 -19.80 -3.08 12.44
C VAL A 149 -19.44 -4.52 12.09
N ALA A 150 -19.91 -5.51 12.85
CA ALA A 150 -19.66 -6.92 12.56
C ALA A 150 -20.23 -7.33 11.19
N SER A 151 -21.46 -6.91 10.88
CA SER A 151 -22.12 -7.12 9.58
C SER A 151 -21.36 -6.45 8.43
N THR A 152 -20.87 -5.22 8.64
CA THR A 152 -20.10 -4.47 7.63
C THR A 152 -18.73 -5.11 7.36
N TRP A 153 -18.01 -5.56 8.39
CA TRP A 153 -16.69 -6.16 8.24
C TRP A 153 -16.71 -7.62 7.78
N LEU A 154 -17.59 -8.46 8.34
CA LEU A 154 -17.60 -9.91 8.10
C LEU A 154 -18.67 -10.37 7.11
N GLY A 155 -19.64 -9.50 6.78
CA GLY A 155 -20.83 -9.84 6.01
C GLY A 155 -22.06 -10.08 6.88
N PRO A 156 -23.26 -10.18 6.27
CA PRO A 156 -24.53 -10.26 7.00
C PRO A 156 -24.65 -11.50 7.89
N ASP A 157 -23.98 -12.60 7.53
CA ASP A 157 -23.95 -13.86 8.29
C ASP A 157 -22.83 -13.89 9.35
N VAL A 158 -22.01 -12.82 9.43
CA VAL A 158 -20.93 -12.60 10.41
C VAL A 158 -19.86 -13.71 10.39
N ASP A 159 -19.67 -14.36 9.24
CA ASP A 159 -18.79 -15.52 9.03
C ASP A 159 -17.44 -15.18 8.35
N GLY A 160 -17.31 -13.96 7.82
CA GLY A 160 -16.13 -13.51 7.06
C GLY A 160 -16.20 -13.80 5.55
N LEU A 161 -17.28 -14.41 5.04
CA LEU A 161 -17.49 -14.68 3.62
C LEU A 161 -18.14 -13.50 2.87
N GLY A 162 -18.49 -12.43 3.59
CA GLY A 162 -18.98 -11.16 3.06
C GLY A 162 -18.15 -9.95 3.52
N GLY A 163 -18.72 -8.75 3.34
CA GLY A 163 -18.15 -7.50 3.86
C GLY A 163 -16.73 -7.17 3.42
N VAL A 164 -16.01 -6.46 4.29
CA VAL A 164 -14.59 -6.10 4.15
C VAL A 164 -13.69 -7.35 4.12
N ALA A 165 -13.99 -8.37 4.93
CA ALA A 165 -13.24 -9.62 4.98
C ALA A 165 -13.11 -10.27 3.60
N LYS A 166 -14.25 -10.44 2.91
CA LYS A 166 -14.29 -10.95 1.53
C LYS A 166 -13.45 -10.10 0.58
N LYS A 167 -13.54 -8.76 0.67
CA LYS A 167 -12.77 -7.84 -0.16
C LYS A 167 -11.26 -8.02 0.04
N PHE A 168 -10.82 -8.13 1.30
CA PHE A 168 -9.41 -8.35 1.64
C PHE A 168 -8.90 -9.67 1.06
N THR A 169 -9.61 -10.77 1.29
CA THR A 169 -9.28 -12.10 0.75
C THR A 169 -9.29 -12.12 -0.79
N GLN A 170 -10.27 -11.47 -1.45
CA GLN A 170 -10.36 -11.43 -2.91
C GLN A 170 -9.27 -10.60 -3.57
N CYS A 171 -8.89 -9.45 -3.00
CA CYS A 171 -7.85 -8.59 -3.58
C CYS A 171 -6.42 -9.08 -3.30
N SER A 172 -6.23 -9.91 -2.26
CA SER A 172 -4.93 -10.46 -1.85
C SER A 172 -4.72 -11.94 -2.21
N PHE A 173 -5.71 -12.57 -2.85
CA PHE A 173 -5.73 -14.02 -3.09
C PHE A 173 -5.50 -14.85 -1.82
N GLY A 174 -6.11 -14.43 -0.72
CA GLY A 174 -5.99 -15.09 0.58
C GLY A 174 -4.67 -14.84 1.32
N LYS A 175 -3.81 -13.93 0.86
CA LYS A 175 -2.58 -13.52 1.57
C LYS A 175 -2.85 -12.48 2.67
N PHE A 176 -4.02 -11.84 2.65
CA PHE A 176 -4.42 -10.81 3.61
C PHE A 176 -5.89 -10.99 4.00
N ASN A 177 -6.16 -11.34 5.25
CA ASN A 177 -7.47 -11.77 5.72
C ASN A 177 -7.80 -11.20 7.10
N LEU A 178 -9.10 -11.18 7.43
CA LEU A 178 -9.58 -11.04 8.80
C LEU A 178 -9.83 -12.43 9.39
N ASN A 179 -9.47 -12.64 10.66
CA ASN A 179 -9.88 -13.84 11.39
C ASN A 179 -11.27 -13.61 11.97
N ALA A 180 -12.33 -14.06 11.29
CA ALA A 180 -13.72 -13.86 11.70
C ALA A 180 -14.01 -14.35 13.13
N THR A 181 -13.45 -15.49 13.54
CA THR A 181 -13.65 -16.04 14.90
C THR A 181 -12.94 -15.25 16.02
N ALA A 182 -11.99 -14.38 15.64
CA ALA A 182 -11.23 -13.53 16.54
C ALA A 182 -11.46 -12.04 16.28
N PHE A 183 -12.43 -11.70 15.42
CA PHE A 183 -12.89 -10.34 15.21
C PHE A 183 -13.81 -9.96 16.38
N GLN A 184 -13.67 -8.75 16.89
CA GLN A 184 -14.61 -8.22 17.86
C GLN A 184 -14.86 -6.73 17.61
N SER A 185 -16.10 -6.30 17.80
CA SER A 185 -16.49 -4.90 17.86
C SER A 185 -17.02 -4.57 19.26
N ILE A 186 -16.69 -3.38 19.77
CA ILE A 186 -17.15 -2.91 21.09
C ILE A 186 -17.51 -1.43 21.04
N THR A 187 -18.39 -0.98 21.93
CA THR A 187 -18.64 0.45 22.15
C THR A 187 -17.98 0.92 23.43
N VAL A 188 -17.01 1.83 23.30
CA VAL A 188 -16.36 2.50 24.42
C VAL A 188 -17.08 3.82 24.69
N ARG A 189 -17.85 3.87 25.78
CA ARG A 189 -18.44 5.11 26.28
C ARG A 189 -17.37 5.92 27.01
N ALA A 190 -17.09 7.10 26.48
CA ALA A 190 -15.91 7.87 26.82
C ALA A 190 -16.23 9.22 27.48
N SER A 191 -15.30 9.68 28.33
CA SER A 191 -15.30 11.05 28.84
C SER A 191 -14.92 12.04 27.73
N CYS A 192 -15.63 13.16 27.67
CA CYS A 192 -15.40 14.18 26.67
C CYS A 192 -14.22 15.09 27.06
N THR A 193 -13.06 14.86 26.44
CA THR A 193 -11.89 15.73 26.57
C THR A 193 -11.84 16.73 25.43
N LYS A 194 -11.29 17.91 25.69
CA LYS A 194 -11.08 18.95 24.67
C LYS A 194 -10.11 18.48 23.59
N GLU A 195 -9.18 17.64 23.98
CA GLU A 195 -8.14 17.04 23.15
C GLU A 195 -8.76 16.06 22.15
N ALA A 196 -9.71 15.21 22.57
CA ALA A 196 -10.37 14.27 21.67
C ALA A 196 -11.38 14.96 20.74
N ILE A 197 -12.23 15.84 21.27
CA ILE A 197 -13.35 16.44 20.53
C ILE A 197 -12.93 17.68 19.75
N ASP A 198 -12.58 18.78 20.44
CA ASP A 198 -12.36 20.08 19.80
C ASP A 198 -11.09 20.11 18.95
N GLN A 199 -10.03 19.42 19.40
CA GLN A 199 -8.71 19.39 18.75
C GLN A 199 -8.53 18.23 17.77
N CYS A 200 -9.50 17.30 17.69
CA CYS A 200 -9.39 16.05 16.93
C CYS A 200 -8.05 15.30 17.14
N SER A 201 -7.62 15.15 18.40
CA SER A 201 -6.37 14.46 18.69
C SER A 201 -6.55 12.95 18.48
N TRP A 202 -5.98 12.43 17.38
CA TRP A 202 -5.86 10.99 17.10
C TRP A 202 -5.27 10.23 18.31
N TRP A 203 -4.39 10.90 19.06
CA TRP A 203 -3.80 10.40 20.29
C TRP A 203 -4.82 10.19 21.40
N ALA A 204 -5.64 11.22 21.66
CA ALA A 204 -6.62 11.17 22.73
C ALA A 204 -7.70 10.14 22.42
N THR A 205 -8.13 10.03 21.15
CA THR A 205 -9.10 9.01 20.73
C THR A 205 -8.54 7.59 20.83
N TYR A 206 -7.26 7.37 20.49
CA TYR A 206 -6.54 6.11 20.75
C TYR A 206 -6.52 5.75 22.24
N HIS A 207 -5.98 6.63 23.08
CA HIS A 207 -5.75 6.36 24.50
C HIS A 207 -7.07 6.12 25.25
N ILE A 208 -8.11 6.90 24.93
CA ILE A 208 -9.47 6.73 25.46
C ILE A 208 -10.07 5.39 24.99
N GLY A 209 -9.86 5.03 23.71
CA GLY A 209 -10.30 3.78 23.12
C GLY A 209 -9.69 2.56 23.80
N ASP A 210 -8.36 2.53 23.91
CA ASP A 210 -7.61 1.44 24.52
C ASP A 210 -7.92 1.29 26.01
N GLU A 211 -7.90 2.37 26.78
CA GLU A 211 -8.29 2.31 28.20
C GLU A 211 -9.73 1.78 28.37
N GLY A 212 -10.66 2.23 27.53
CA GLY A 212 -12.05 1.78 27.56
C GLY A 212 -12.18 0.31 27.18
N ALA A 213 -11.45 -0.13 26.15
CA ALA A 213 -11.40 -1.51 25.70
C ALA A 213 -10.82 -2.44 26.78
N VAL A 214 -9.71 -2.06 27.41
CA VAL A 214 -9.11 -2.79 28.54
C VAL A 214 -10.06 -2.86 29.73
N LYS A 215 -10.80 -1.79 30.05
CA LYS A 215 -11.82 -1.79 31.11
C LYS A 215 -13.01 -2.72 30.81
N LEU A 216 -13.36 -2.91 29.54
CA LEU A 216 -14.49 -3.76 29.11
C LEU A 216 -14.11 -5.23 28.91
N LEU A 217 -12.92 -5.50 28.35
CA LEU A 217 -12.47 -6.84 27.95
C LEU A 217 -11.47 -7.48 28.93
N GLY A 218 -10.79 -6.65 29.73
CA GLY A 218 -9.62 -7.06 30.51
C GLY A 218 -8.35 -7.14 29.67
N THR A 219 -7.20 -6.82 30.27
CA THR A 219 -5.89 -6.75 29.62
C THR A 219 -5.53 -8.03 28.86
N ASN A 220 -5.86 -9.21 29.41
CA ASN A 220 -5.53 -10.51 28.83
C ASN A 220 -6.30 -10.82 27.53
N VAL A 221 -7.49 -10.25 27.34
CA VAL A 221 -8.26 -10.41 26.08
C VAL A 221 -7.81 -9.38 25.07
N PHE A 222 -7.64 -8.13 25.53
CA PHE A 222 -7.15 -7.01 24.73
C PHE A 222 -5.80 -7.33 24.07
N SER A 223 -4.83 -7.87 24.82
CA SER A 223 -3.52 -8.24 24.29
C SER A 223 -3.51 -9.40 23.28
N THR A 224 -4.65 -10.08 23.07
CA THR A 224 -4.76 -11.07 21.98
C THR A 224 -5.05 -10.44 20.62
N PHE A 225 -5.47 -9.17 20.57
CA PHE A 225 -5.73 -8.49 19.30
C PHE A 225 -4.43 -8.03 18.65
N THR A 226 -4.42 -8.16 17.33
CA THR A 226 -3.25 -7.86 16.48
C THR A 226 -3.44 -6.58 15.69
N HIS A 227 -4.67 -6.09 15.55
CA HIS A 227 -5.05 -4.93 14.75
C HIS A 227 -6.21 -4.20 15.45
N TYR A 228 -6.26 -2.88 15.30
CA TYR A 228 -7.19 -2.00 16.00
C TYR A 228 -7.77 -0.95 15.06
N ALA A 229 -9.08 -0.73 15.11
CA ALA A 229 -9.76 0.31 14.34
C ALA A 229 -10.60 1.20 15.26
N TYR A 230 -10.26 2.50 15.33
CA TYR A 230 -10.96 3.49 16.14
C TYR A 230 -12.01 4.21 15.30
N VAL A 231 -13.29 3.96 15.57
CA VAL A 231 -14.42 4.51 14.80
C VAL A 231 -14.96 5.74 15.52
N LEU A 232 -14.84 6.92 14.88
CA LEU A 232 -15.24 8.21 15.44
C LEU A 232 -16.73 8.51 15.16
N PRO A 233 -17.50 9.07 16.13
CA PRO A 233 -18.85 9.59 15.92
C PRO A 233 -18.99 10.55 14.73
N PRO A 234 -20.11 10.53 13.99
CA PRO A 234 -20.21 11.24 12.72
C PRO A 234 -20.20 12.77 12.88
N LYS A 235 -20.61 13.27 14.05
CA LYS A 235 -20.53 14.70 14.41
C LYS A 235 -19.09 15.19 14.56
N MET A 236 -18.12 14.31 14.86
CA MET A 236 -16.71 14.71 14.97
C MET A 236 -16.10 15.12 13.63
N LYS A 237 -16.69 14.77 12.47
CA LYS A 237 -16.21 15.17 11.14
C LYS A 237 -16.09 16.69 10.93
N GLN A 238 -16.78 17.50 11.74
CA GLN A 238 -16.63 18.97 11.74
C GLN A 238 -15.29 19.44 12.35
N HIS A 239 -14.71 18.64 13.25
CA HIS A 239 -13.43 18.88 13.92
C HIS A 239 -12.30 18.01 13.36
N CYS A 240 -12.67 16.84 12.82
CA CYS A 240 -11.82 15.85 12.18
C CYS A 240 -12.04 15.86 10.66
N PRO A 241 -11.37 16.72 9.89
CA PRO A 241 -11.61 16.90 8.45
C PRO A 241 -11.04 15.78 7.57
N TRP A 242 -10.52 14.70 8.18
CA TRP A 242 -9.98 13.53 7.51
C TRP A 242 -11.00 12.39 7.50
N ASP A 243 -11.04 11.63 6.40
CA ASP A 243 -11.94 10.48 6.24
C ASP A 243 -11.43 9.22 6.94
N GLY A 244 -10.11 9.07 7.03
CA GLY A 244 -9.40 8.06 7.79
C GLY A 244 -7.97 8.48 8.16
N LEU A 245 -7.32 7.70 9.04
CA LEU A 245 -5.89 7.79 9.35
C LEU A 245 -5.32 6.40 9.60
N ALA A 246 -4.00 6.23 9.44
CA ALA A 246 -3.27 5.02 9.77
C ALA A 246 -1.88 5.32 10.36
N LEU A 247 -1.35 4.40 11.18
CA LEU A 247 0.07 4.39 11.57
C LEU A 247 0.92 3.63 10.55
N ILE A 248 2.12 4.15 10.27
CA ILE A 248 3.04 3.66 9.24
C ILE A 248 4.47 3.46 9.82
N PRO A 249 5.00 2.22 9.81
CA PRO A 249 4.21 0.99 9.84
C PRO A 249 3.30 0.96 11.08
N GLY A 250 2.32 0.07 11.08
CA GLY A 250 1.36 0.05 12.18
C GLY A 250 0.42 -1.13 12.16
N ASN A 251 -0.52 -1.11 13.09
CA ASN A 251 -1.67 -2.00 13.15
C ASN A 251 -2.92 -1.25 13.67
N GLN A 252 -2.89 0.08 13.64
CA GLN A 252 -3.94 0.98 14.11
C GLN A 252 -4.43 1.88 12.98
N ILE A 253 -5.75 1.95 12.82
CA ILE A 253 -6.44 2.86 11.89
C ILE A 253 -7.54 3.63 12.61
N TRP A 254 -7.86 4.83 12.13
CA TRP A 254 -9.00 5.63 12.57
C TRP A 254 -9.93 5.86 11.39
N LEU A 255 -11.24 5.80 11.64
CA LEU A 255 -12.26 5.86 10.60
C LEU A 255 -13.40 6.80 11.02
N GLN A 256 -13.89 7.61 10.08
CA GLN A 256 -15.18 8.30 10.26
C GLN A 256 -16.34 7.29 10.18
N SER A 257 -17.30 7.37 11.11
CA SER A 257 -18.53 6.55 11.09
C SER A 257 -19.63 7.04 10.15
N ASP A 258 -19.33 8.01 9.27
CA ASP A 258 -20.28 8.38 8.22
C ASP A 258 -20.49 7.19 7.25
N ARG A 259 -21.71 7.07 6.72
CA ARG A 259 -22.10 5.96 5.84
C ARG A 259 -21.25 5.85 4.57
N THR A 260 -20.58 6.93 4.16
CA THR A 260 -19.72 6.92 2.98
C THR A 260 -18.35 6.30 3.24
N ASN A 261 -17.81 6.42 4.46
CA ASN A 261 -16.48 5.95 4.80
C ASN A 261 -16.46 4.55 5.42
N ILE A 262 -17.41 4.23 6.29
CA ILE A 262 -17.40 2.93 6.98
C ILE A 262 -18.06 1.80 6.17
N GLU A 263 -18.99 2.11 5.27
CA GLU A 263 -19.60 1.13 4.36
C GLU A 263 -18.74 0.92 3.08
N SER A 264 -17.66 1.70 2.94
CA SER A 264 -16.68 1.63 1.84
C SER A 264 -15.55 0.67 2.20
N ALA A 265 -15.60 -0.54 1.62
CA ALA A 265 -14.50 -1.49 1.74
C ALA A 265 -13.19 -0.95 1.15
N GLY A 266 -13.27 -0.04 0.17
CA GLY A 266 -12.13 0.71 -0.36
C GLY A 266 -11.48 1.65 0.66
N THR A 267 -12.26 2.41 1.41
CA THR A 267 -11.74 3.32 2.46
C THR A 267 -11.09 2.53 3.59
N ILE A 268 -11.75 1.47 4.07
CA ILE A 268 -11.19 0.61 5.12
C ILE A 268 -9.92 -0.09 4.61
N MET A 269 -9.90 -0.53 3.34
CA MET A 269 -8.70 -1.09 2.70
C MET A 269 -7.56 -0.07 2.63
N GLN A 270 -7.83 1.18 2.21
CA GLN A 270 -6.84 2.26 2.12
C GLN A 270 -6.10 2.46 3.45
N GLU A 271 -6.85 2.74 4.52
CA GLU A 271 -6.24 2.95 5.85
C GLU A 271 -5.52 1.70 6.34
N THR A 272 -6.08 0.52 6.10
CA THR A 272 -5.44 -0.74 6.50
C THR A 272 -4.10 -0.95 5.78
N ILE A 273 -4.00 -0.72 4.47
CA ILE A 273 -2.78 -1.00 3.69
C ILE A 273 -1.76 0.16 3.70
N HIS A 274 -2.13 1.34 4.22
CA HIS A 274 -1.16 2.36 4.64
C HIS A 274 -0.19 1.83 5.71
N SER A 275 -0.67 1.04 6.67
CA SER A 275 0.19 0.40 7.68
C SER A 275 1.21 -0.59 7.10
N TYR A 276 1.02 -1.00 5.85
CA TYR A 276 1.92 -1.84 5.05
C TYR A 276 2.74 -1.00 4.05
N GLY A 277 2.82 0.32 4.24
CA GLY A 277 3.72 1.19 3.47
C GLY A 277 3.27 1.51 2.05
N LEU A 278 1.99 1.33 1.74
CA LEU A 278 1.38 1.98 0.57
C LEU A 278 1.05 3.44 0.87
N TRP A 279 0.98 4.23 -0.21
CA TRP A 279 0.75 5.67 -0.22
C TRP A 279 -0.34 5.99 -1.24
N HIS A 280 -0.90 7.19 -1.15
CA HIS A 280 -1.99 7.59 -2.04
C HIS A 280 -1.57 7.48 -3.51
N SER A 281 -2.46 6.95 -4.35
CA SER A 281 -2.28 6.91 -5.80
C SER A 281 -2.67 8.25 -6.42
N TRP A 282 -2.01 8.57 -7.53
CA TRP A 282 -2.04 9.88 -8.17
C TRP A 282 -2.60 9.78 -9.59
N ARG A 283 -3.13 10.90 -10.09
CA ARG A 283 -3.48 11.06 -11.50
C ARG A 283 -3.29 12.51 -11.91
N ASN A 284 -2.74 12.76 -13.09
CA ASN A 284 -2.53 14.13 -13.63
C ASN A 284 -1.80 15.08 -12.64
N GLY A 285 -0.83 14.55 -11.87
CA GLY A 285 -0.10 15.32 -10.86
C GLY A 285 -0.88 15.66 -9.59
N ARG A 286 -2.07 15.07 -9.39
CA ARG A 286 -2.91 15.26 -8.20
C ARG A 286 -3.03 13.97 -7.38
N GLU A 287 -2.93 14.14 -6.07
CA GLU A 287 -3.15 13.12 -5.05
C GLU A 287 -4.61 12.66 -5.07
N TYR A 288 -4.88 11.39 -4.78
CA TYR A 288 -6.21 10.78 -4.71
C TYR A 288 -7.03 10.66 -6.01
N GLU A 289 -6.62 11.29 -7.12
CA GLU A 289 -7.42 11.32 -8.35
C GLU A 289 -7.36 10.01 -9.18
N ASP A 290 -6.78 8.93 -8.64
CA ASP A 290 -6.83 7.58 -9.21
C ASP A 290 -7.99 6.75 -8.61
N TYR A 291 -9.16 6.86 -9.22
CA TYR A 291 -10.36 6.10 -8.82
C TYR A 291 -10.31 4.61 -9.22
N SER A 292 -9.17 4.08 -9.67
CA SER A 292 -8.97 2.66 -10.03
C SER A 292 -8.40 1.78 -8.91
N THR A 293 -8.14 2.38 -7.73
CA THR A 293 -7.59 1.72 -6.54
C THR A 293 -8.13 2.35 -5.25
N PRO A 294 -8.24 1.60 -4.13
CA PRO A 294 -8.45 2.15 -2.79
C PRO A 294 -7.44 3.21 -2.40
N MET A 295 -6.19 3.18 -2.90
CA MET A 295 -5.19 4.20 -2.57
C MET A 295 -5.48 5.57 -3.21
N GLY A 296 -6.42 5.66 -4.15
CA GLY A 296 -6.95 6.94 -4.62
C GLY A 296 -8.30 7.22 -3.97
N ARG A 297 -9.39 6.97 -4.69
CA ARG A 297 -10.76 7.02 -4.15
C ARG A 297 -11.66 5.94 -4.75
N GLY A 298 -11.07 4.83 -5.22
CA GLY A 298 -11.80 3.74 -5.86
C GLY A 298 -12.16 2.62 -4.89
N ASP A 299 -13.40 2.13 -4.90
CA ASP A 299 -13.78 0.90 -4.18
C ASP A 299 -13.46 -0.35 -5.02
N ALA A 300 -12.24 -0.44 -5.56
CA ALA A 300 -11.71 -1.56 -6.34
C ALA A 300 -10.69 -2.37 -5.52
N CYS A 301 -9.96 -3.31 -6.12
CA CYS A 301 -8.70 -3.81 -5.56
C CYS A 301 -7.55 -2.81 -5.82
N PRO A 302 -6.43 -2.92 -5.10
CA PRO A 302 -5.22 -2.14 -5.39
C PRO A 302 -4.74 -2.37 -6.82
N ASN A 303 -4.01 -1.40 -7.39
CA ASN A 303 -3.46 -1.53 -8.73
C ASN A 303 -2.23 -2.46 -8.76
N ALA A 304 -1.72 -2.76 -9.95
CA ALA A 304 -0.62 -3.71 -10.12
C ALA A 304 0.68 -3.32 -9.41
N ALA A 305 0.99 -2.03 -9.30
CA ALA A 305 2.16 -1.59 -8.55
C ALA A 305 1.98 -1.83 -7.05
N GLU A 306 0.78 -1.58 -6.54
CA GLU A 306 0.42 -1.80 -5.13
C GLU A 306 0.37 -3.28 -4.77
N THR A 307 -0.30 -4.13 -5.58
CA THR A 307 -0.37 -5.58 -5.33
C THR A 307 0.99 -6.25 -5.48
N SER A 308 1.82 -5.83 -6.45
CA SER A 308 3.22 -6.26 -6.57
C SER A 308 4.02 -5.90 -5.32
N ARG A 309 3.89 -4.66 -4.85
CA ARG A 309 4.61 -4.13 -3.67
C ARG A 309 4.22 -4.82 -2.36
N LEU A 310 2.97 -5.30 -2.25
CA LEU A 310 2.42 -6.09 -1.15
C LEU A 310 2.74 -7.60 -1.25
N GLY A 311 3.35 -8.08 -2.35
CA GLY A 311 3.53 -9.51 -2.61
C GLY A 311 2.24 -10.27 -2.96
N TRP A 312 1.16 -9.53 -3.22
CA TRP A 312 -0.16 -10.10 -3.49
C TRP A 312 -0.27 -10.70 -4.89
N SER A 313 0.49 -10.19 -5.87
CA SER A 313 0.52 -10.74 -7.23
C SER A 313 1.92 -10.75 -7.86
N THR A 314 2.11 -11.56 -8.89
CA THR A 314 3.35 -11.65 -9.69
C THR A 314 3.16 -11.11 -11.11
N ALA A 315 4.28 -10.79 -11.76
CA ALA A 315 4.28 -10.43 -13.18
C ALA A 315 4.09 -11.68 -14.06
N VAL A 316 3.63 -11.49 -15.31
CA VAL A 316 3.69 -12.53 -16.35
C VAL A 316 5.12 -13.06 -16.46
N ALA A 317 5.32 -14.35 -16.76
CA ALA A 317 6.64 -14.93 -16.94
C ALA A 317 7.48 -14.14 -17.97
N GLY A 318 8.66 -13.65 -17.56
CA GLY A 318 9.52 -12.77 -18.35
C GLY A 318 9.04 -11.30 -18.46
N GLY A 319 7.88 -10.98 -17.89
CA GLY A 319 7.29 -9.65 -17.84
C GLY A 319 7.64 -8.84 -16.59
N ASP A 320 8.49 -9.35 -15.68
CA ASP A 320 8.90 -8.65 -14.46
C ASP A 320 10.01 -7.62 -14.67
N ALA A 321 10.72 -7.66 -15.80
CA ALA A 321 11.78 -6.70 -16.15
C ALA A 321 11.85 -6.51 -17.68
N ILE A 322 10.85 -5.84 -18.25
CA ILE A 322 10.82 -5.53 -19.69
C ILE A 322 11.67 -4.27 -19.92
N ASP A 323 12.93 -4.47 -20.28
CA ASP A 323 13.92 -3.43 -20.54
C ASP A 323 14.51 -3.52 -21.96
N SER A 324 15.59 -2.80 -22.26
CA SER A 324 16.28 -2.83 -23.56
C SER A 324 16.86 -4.19 -23.93
N SER A 325 17.06 -5.11 -22.98
CA SER A 325 17.45 -6.49 -23.29
C SER A 325 16.27 -7.32 -23.82
N PHE A 326 15.05 -7.04 -23.34
CA PHE A 326 13.81 -7.70 -23.77
C PHE A 326 13.22 -7.07 -25.03
N LEU A 327 13.22 -5.73 -25.10
CA LEU A 327 12.83 -4.95 -26.28
C LEU A 327 14.10 -4.49 -27.03
N THR A 328 14.84 -5.48 -27.53
CA THR A 328 16.18 -5.33 -28.12
C THR A 328 16.16 -4.39 -29.33
N GLU A 329 15.28 -4.66 -30.29
CA GLU A 329 15.20 -3.96 -31.56
C GLU A 329 14.00 -2.99 -31.58
N PRO A 330 14.22 -1.67 -31.74
CA PRO A 330 13.15 -0.69 -31.92
C PRO A 330 12.23 -1.03 -33.11
N GLY A 331 10.94 -0.76 -32.96
CA GLY A 331 9.91 -1.11 -33.95
C GLY A 331 9.46 -2.58 -33.91
N VAL A 332 10.16 -3.46 -33.19
CA VAL A 332 9.77 -4.88 -33.04
C VAL A 332 8.88 -5.06 -31.79
N PRO A 333 7.61 -5.45 -31.95
CA PRO A 333 6.71 -5.65 -30.82
C PRO A 333 6.88 -7.01 -30.17
N MET A 334 6.78 -7.04 -28.84
CA MET A 334 6.60 -8.26 -28.04
C MET A 334 5.16 -8.38 -27.58
N SER A 335 4.69 -9.61 -27.36
CA SER A 335 3.27 -9.93 -27.09
C SER A 335 3.10 -10.78 -25.84
N PHE A 336 2.08 -10.49 -25.05
CA PHE A 336 1.73 -11.20 -23.82
C PHE A 336 0.22 -11.44 -23.79
N ASP A 337 -0.23 -12.62 -23.37
CA ASP A 337 -1.64 -12.85 -23.07
C ASP A 337 -1.84 -12.55 -21.58
N LEU A 338 -2.49 -11.43 -21.26
CA LEU A 338 -2.54 -10.84 -19.92
C LEU A 338 -3.92 -11.11 -19.27
N PRO A 339 -4.01 -11.97 -18.24
CA PRO A 339 -5.25 -12.23 -17.52
C PRO A 339 -5.67 -11.01 -16.69
N ALA A 340 -6.97 -10.83 -16.47
CA ALA A 340 -7.46 -9.79 -15.58
C ALA A 340 -7.05 -10.05 -14.13
N THR A 341 -6.75 -8.98 -13.39
CA THR A 341 -6.26 -8.99 -11.99
C THR A 341 -7.12 -9.72 -10.97
N TYR A 342 -8.36 -10.10 -11.31
CA TYR A 342 -9.27 -10.82 -10.43
C TYR A 342 -9.22 -12.35 -10.59
N ILE A 343 -8.55 -12.86 -11.63
CA ILE A 343 -8.58 -14.28 -12.05
C ILE A 343 -7.62 -15.14 -11.21
N THR A 344 -6.42 -14.63 -10.98
CA THR A 344 -5.28 -15.33 -10.37
C THR A 344 -4.34 -14.28 -9.76
N ASP A 345 -3.51 -14.64 -8.78
CA ASP A 345 -2.40 -13.83 -8.34
C ASP A 345 -1.16 -13.95 -9.25
N ASP A 346 -1.01 -15.10 -9.93
CA ASP A 346 0.15 -15.38 -10.77
C ASP A 346 -0.02 -14.80 -12.18
N GLY A 347 0.97 -14.03 -12.65
CA GLY A 347 1.01 -13.56 -14.03
C GLY A 347 0.03 -12.42 -14.37
N THR A 348 -0.23 -11.49 -13.46
CA THR A 348 -1.31 -10.48 -13.62
C THR A 348 -0.88 -9.15 -14.22
N TYR A 349 0.42 -8.87 -14.27
CA TYR A 349 0.93 -7.58 -14.74
C TYR A 349 2.23 -7.70 -15.56
N LEU A 350 2.54 -6.64 -16.29
CA LEU A 350 3.84 -6.41 -16.94
C LEU A 350 4.54 -5.23 -16.26
N ARG A 351 5.84 -5.33 -16.00
CA ARG A 351 6.68 -4.25 -15.46
C ARG A 351 7.74 -3.84 -16.48
N VAL A 352 7.56 -2.65 -17.06
CA VAL A 352 8.52 -2.05 -18.00
C VAL A 352 9.52 -1.19 -17.25
N LYS A 353 10.81 -1.41 -17.55
CA LYS A 353 11.96 -0.66 -17.06
C LYS A 353 12.60 0.05 -18.25
N PRO A 354 12.19 1.29 -18.57
CA PRO A 354 12.61 2.00 -19.78
C PRO A 354 14.05 2.56 -19.69
N ASP A 355 15.02 1.66 -19.50
CA ASP A 355 16.46 1.92 -19.40
C ASP A 355 17.08 2.55 -20.66
N TRP A 356 16.41 2.40 -21.81
CA TRP A 356 16.71 3.09 -23.06
C TRP A 356 16.47 4.61 -23.02
N LEU A 357 15.82 5.13 -21.98
CA LEU A 357 15.68 6.58 -21.78
C LEU A 357 16.96 7.13 -21.10
N PRO A 358 17.57 8.22 -21.63
CA PRO A 358 18.76 8.82 -21.02
C PRO A 358 18.61 9.21 -19.54
N THR A 359 17.38 9.47 -19.10
CA THR A 359 17.04 9.83 -17.71
C THR A 359 16.90 8.62 -16.78
N TYR A 360 16.75 7.39 -17.29
CA TYR A 360 16.39 6.26 -16.43
C TYR A 360 17.46 5.90 -15.40
N ASN A 361 18.74 6.07 -15.77
CA ASN A 361 19.89 5.83 -14.91
C ASN A 361 20.55 7.13 -14.37
N ASP A 362 19.98 8.31 -14.64
CA ASP A 362 20.49 9.58 -14.11
C ASP A 362 19.94 9.82 -12.69
N ALA A 363 20.83 9.73 -11.70
CA ALA A 363 20.54 9.98 -10.28
C ALA A 363 20.02 11.39 -9.97
N ARG A 364 20.05 12.34 -10.92
CA ARG A 364 19.47 13.68 -10.80
C ARG A 364 18.04 13.78 -11.32
N SER A 365 17.51 12.74 -11.95
CA SER A 365 16.16 12.72 -12.52
C SER A 365 15.30 11.62 -11.87
N VAL A 366 13.98 11.83 -11.85
CA VAL A 366 13.05 10.83 -11.31
C VAL A 366 12.77 9.80 -12.41
N SER A 367 13.56 8.74 -12.43
CA SER A 367 13.31 7.59 -13.30
C SER A 367 12.02 6.86 -12.91
N ARG A 368 11.36 6.24 -13.89
CA ARG A 368 10.00 5.68 -13.73
C ARG A 368 9.90 4.27 -14.32
N ASN A 369 9.36 3.35 -13.53
CA ASN A 369 8.90 2.03 -14.00
C ASN A 369 7.42 2.15 -14.39
N LEU A 370 6.98 1.35 -15.36
CA LEU A 370 5.56 1.23 -15.71
C LEU A 370 5.03 -0.14 -15.28
N TYR A 371 3.88 -0.17 -14.62
CA TYR A 371 3.10 -1.36 -14.36
C TYR A 371 1.86 -1.35 -15.24
N LEU A 372 1.62 -2.45 -15.96
CA LEU A 372 0.48 -2.62 -16.87
C LEU A 372 -0.32 -3.84 -16.43
N ALA A 373 -1.61 -3.68 -16.16
CA ALA A 373 -2.50 -4.79 -15.82
C ALA A 373 -3.90 -4.62 -16.39
N LEU A 374 -4.49 -5.74 -16.83
CA LEU A 374 -5.87 -5.79 -17.30
C LEU A 374 -6.83 -5.75 -16.10
N ARG A 375 -7.75 -4.78 -16.08
CA ARG A 375 -8.75 -4.64 -15.02
C ARG A 375 -10.16 -4.93 -15.54
N VAL A 376 -10.94 -5.71 -14.80
CA VAL A 376 -12.32 -6.13 -15.14
C VAL A 376 -13.17 -6.12 -13.87
N ASN A 377 -14.42 -5.66 -13.93
CA ASN A 377 -15.30 -5.50 -12.76
C ASN A 377 -15.90 -6.81 -12.21
N LYS A 378 -15.04 -7.71 -11.74
CA LYS A 378 -15.43 -9.01 -11.17
C LYS A 378 -14.68 -9.29 -9.87
N SER A 379 -15.22 -10.16 -9.01
CA SER A 379 -14.66 -10.48 -7.68
C SER A 379 -14.39 -9.20 -6.87
N GLY A 380 -13.20 -9.02 -6.28
CA GLY A 380 -12.85 -7.82 -5.51
C GLY A 380 -12.89 -6.51 -6.32
N ASP A 381 -12.78 -6.59 -7.66
CA ASP A 381 -12.92 -5.46 -8.58
C ASP A 381 -14.39 -5.17 -8.99
N ALA A 382 -15.40 -5.83 -8.42
CA ALA A 382 -16.81 -5.68 -8.82
C ALA A 382 -17.36 -4.24 -8.87
N LYS A 383 -16.81 -3.31 -8.07
CA LYS A 383 -17.18 -1.88 -8.06
C LYS A 383 -16.20 -0.98 -8.83
N LEU A 384 -15.26 -1.53 -9.60
CA LEU A 384 -14.34 -0.77 -10.43
C LEU A 384 -15.11 0.10 -11.44
N GLY A 385 -14.81 1.40 -11.46
CA GLY A 385 -15.50 2.37 -12.31
C GLY A 385 -15.35 2.08 -13.81
N SER A 386 -16.40 2.33 -14.58
CA SER A 386 -16.48 2.03 -16.04
C SER A 386 -15.41 2.72 -16.90
N GLU A 387 -14.74 3.75 -16.39
CA GLU A 387 -13.55 4.31 -17.03
C GLU A 387 -12.40 3.29 -17.15
N PHE A 388 -12.23 2.41 -16.16
CA PHE A 388 -11.08 1.51 -16.00
C PHE A 388 -11.38 0.07 -16.43
N VAL A 389 -12.66 -0.31 -16.50
CA VAL A 389 -13.10 -1.67 -16.78
C VAL A 389 -12.82 -2.08 -18.23
N ASN A 390 -12.37 -3.32 -18.42
CA ASN A 390 -12.03 -3.94 -19.70
C ASN A 390 -10.89 -3.23 -20.45
N LYS A 391 -9.92 -2.71 -19.69
CA LYS A 391 -8.75 -1.99 -20.19
C LYS A 391 -7.48 -2.42 -19.47
N VAL A 392 -6.35 -2.25 -20.16
CA VAL A 392 -5.03 -2.26 -19.52
C VAL A 392 -4.85 -0.91 -18.82
N ASN A 393 -4.82 -0.92 -17.50
CA ASN A 393 -4.43 0.26 -16.70
C ASN A 393 -2.91 0.34 -16.65
N ILE A 394 -2.37 1.55 -16.85
CA ILE A 394 -0.94 1.82 -16.84
C ILE A 394 -0.62 2.81 -15.72
N HIS A 395 0.20 2.35 -14.78
CA HIS A 395 0.68 3.13 -13.64
C HIS A 395 2.18 3.36 -13.74
N GLU A 396 2.65 4.60 -13.57
CA GLU A 396 4.08 4.90 -13.39
C GLU A 396 4.46 4.94 -11.90
N VAL A 397 5.69 4.51 -11.59
CA VAL A 397 6.20 4.37 -10.21
C VAL A 397 7.65 4.85 -10.18
N ASN A 398 8.06 5.57 -9.13
CA ASN A 398 9.46 6.02 -8.97
C ASN A 398 10.45 4.84 -8.94
N ALA A 399 11.23 4.68 -10.01
CA ALA A 399 12.12 3.53 -10.21
C ALA A 399 13.28 3.49 -9.19
N ALA A 400 13.73 4.64 -8.66
CA ALA A 400 14.76 4.68 -7.64
C ALA A 400 14.32 4.03 -6.30
N LEU A 401 13.00 4.03 -6.02
CA LEU A 401 12.39 3.40 -4.85
C LEU A 401 11.97 1.94 -5.10
N GLU A 402 12.03 1.47 -6.34
CA GLU A 402 11.60 0.13 -6.79
C GLU A 402 12.77 -0.78 -7.14
N ASN A 403 13.79 -0.25 -7.84
CA ASN A 403 14.93 -1.01 -8.35
C ASN A 403 16.04 -1.23 -7.30
N GLY A 404 15.90 -0.64 -6.11
CA GLY A 404 16.84 -0.80 -5.00
C GLY A 404 18.08 0.10 -5.08
N VAL A 405 17.93 1.38 -4.76
CA VAL A 405 19.09 2.18 -4.31
C VAL A 405 19.42 1.81 -2.87
N SER A 406 20.66 1.38 -2.63
CA SER A 406 21.16 0.82 -1.38
C SER A 406 21.49 1.86 -0.29
N ASP A 407 20.65 2.88 -0.08
CA ASP A 407 20.72 3.71 1.12
C ASP A 407 19.60 3.30 2.07
N GLY A 408 20.00 2.90 3.28
CA GLY A 408 19.20 2.03 4.14
C GLY A 408 17.81 2.56 4.45
N SER A 409 16.81 1.72 4.20
CA SER A 409 15.54 1.64 4.94
C SER A 409 14.54 2.82 4.84
N TYR A 410 14.95 4.02 4.44
CA TYR A 410 14.03 5.15 4.23
C TYR A 410 13.13 4.95 3.00
N ALA A 411 13.49 4.03 2.09
CA ALA A 411 12.78 3.77 0.84
C ALA A 411 11.54 2.86 0.98
N ILE A 412 11.41 2.13 2.09
CA ILE A 412 10.29 1.18 2.28
C ILE A 412 8.97 1.96 2.37
N TYR A 413 8.94 2.95 3.28
CA TYR A 413 7.79 3.79 3.59
C TYR A 413 7.84 5.18 2.92
N LYS A 414 8.64 5.38 1.87
CA LYS A 414 8.57 6.62 1.04
C LYS A 414 7.46 6.52 0.01
N ASP A 415 6.75 7.63 -0.18
CA ASP A 415 5.79 7.80 -1.26
C ASP A 415 6.46 7.59 -2.63
N ARG A 416 5.97 6.58 -3.36
CA ARG A 416 6.46 6.20 -4.69
C ARG A 416 5.86 7.02 -5.83
N LYS A 417 4.87 7.89 -5.53
CA LYS A 417 4.05 8.61 -6.51
C LYS A 417 3.53 7.65 -7.58
N ILE A 418 2.91 6.55 -7.14
CA ILE A 418 2.19 5.62 -8.03
C ILE A 418 1.13 6.44 -8.75
N THR A 419 1.22 6.55 -10.07
CA THR A 419 0.40 7.50 -10.85
C THR A 419 -0.24 6.80 -12.03
N LEU A 420 -1.57 6.82 -12.14
CA LEU A 420 -2.27 6.36 -13.35
C LEU A 420 -2.00 7.34 -14.50
N ILE A 421 -1.39 6.83 -15.58
CA ILE A 421 -1.00 7.63 -16.76
C ILE A 421 -1.66 7.19 -18.07
N GLY A 422 -2.23 6.00 -18.13
CA GLY A 422 -2.77 5.45 -19.38
C GLY A 422 -3.82 4.38 -19.17
N LEU A 423 -4.73 4.28 -20.15
CA LEU A 423 -5.77 3.27 -20.24
C LEU A 423 -5.82 2.78 -21.69
N VAL A 424 -5.68 1.48 -21.91
CA VAL A 424 -5.69 0.89 -23.27
C VAL A 424 -6.83 -0.10 -23.40
N THR A 425 -7.80 0.22 -24.25
CA THR A 425 -8.94 -0.66 -24.56
C THR A 425 -8.51 -1.76 -25.54
N ALA A 426 -9.24 -2.88 -25.56
CA ALA A 426 -9.11 -3.88 -26.63
C ALA A 426 -9.23 -3.25 -28.03
N LEU A 427 -8.50 -3.84 -28.98
CA LEU A 427 -8.34 -3.37 -30.37
C LEU A 427 -7.91 -1.90 -30.50
N SER A 428 -7.07 -1.40 -29.59
CA SER A 428 -6.57 -0.01 -29.60
C SER A 428 -5.09 0.10 -29.24
N ARG A 429 -4.54 1.31 -29.37
CA ARG A 429 -3.12 1.64 -29.17
C ARG A 429 -3.00 2.95 -28.40
N LEU A 430 -2.06 3.01 -27.47
CA LEU A 430 -1.65 4.22 -26.74
C LEU A 430 -0.14 4.42 -26.90
N ASP A 431 0.26 5.59 -27.37
CA ASP A 431 1.67 5.97 -27.52
C ASP A 431 2.14 6.80 -26.32
N LEU A 432 2.91 6.17 -25.45
CA LEU A 432 3.52 6.80 -24.28
C LEU A 432 4.80 7.54 -24.70
N ASN A 433 4.61 8.72 -25.31
CA ASN A 433 5.70 9.49 -25.93
C ASN A 433 6.87 9.83 -25.00
N ALA A 434 6.60 10.11 -23.72
CA ALA A 434 7.65 10.33 -22.71
C ALA A 434 8.54 9.08 -22.47
N TYR A 435 8.02 7.90 -22.81
CA TYR A 435 8.64 6.59 -22.59
C TYR A 435 9.18 5.95 -23.88
N LYS A 436 8.93 6.56 -25.04
CA LYS A 436 9.18 5.98 -26.37
C LYS A 436 8.62 4.56 -26.53
N LEU A 437 7.41 4.35 -26.01
CA LEU A 437 6.75 3.04 -25.93
C LEU A 437 5.32 3.12 -26.47
N SER A 438 4.99 2.23 -27.40
CA SER A 438 3.63 1.98 -27.87
C SER A 438 3.06 0.76 -27.16
N VAL A 439 1.91 0.92 -26.52
CA VAL A 439 1.16 -0.13 -25.83
C VAL A 439 -0.11 -0.41 -26.60
N TYR A 440 -0.42 -1.68 -26.84
CA TYR A 440 -1.58 -2.10 -27.63
C TYR A 440 -2.47 -3.02 -26.79
N GLY A 441 -3.77 -2.74 -26.78
CA GLY A 441 -4.78 -3.73 -26.43
C GLY A 441 -5.17 -4.48 -27.69
N GLY A 442 -4.84 -5.75 -27.76
CA GLY A 442 -5.11 -6.64 -28.88
C GLY A 442 -6.51 -7.27 -28.81
N SER A 443 -6.60 -8.52 -29.26
CA SER A 443 -7.79 -9.36 -29.16
C SER A 443 -7.93 -10.01 -27.78
N TRP A 444 -9.16 -10.36 -27.41
CA TRP A 444 -9.42 -11.21 -26.23
C TRP A 444 -9.03 -12.65 -26.51
N VAL A 445 -8.33 -13.27 -25.54
CA VAL A 445 -7.86 -14.65 -25.61
C VAL A 445 -8.67 -15.48 -24.61
N GLY A 446 -9.89 -15.86 -25.02
CA GLY A 446 -10.88 -16.46 -24.12
C GLY A 446 -11.58 -15.41 -23.26
N ASN A 447 -11.98 -15.79 -22.05
CA ASN A 447 -12.67 -14.88 -21.12
C ASN A 447 -11.67 -14.06 -20.31
N ASP A 448 -11.88 -12.75 -20.29
CA ASP A 448 -11.22 -11.79 -19.39
C ASP A 448 -9.68 -11.82 -19.40
N THR A 449 -9.09 -12.31 -20.49
CA THR A 449 -7.66 -12.29 -20.79
C THR A 449 -7.47 -11.53 -22.10
N LEU A 450 -6.62 -10.52 -22.12
CA LEU A 450 -6.40 -9.64 -23.27
C LEU A 450 -4.98 -9.82 -23.78
N ARG A 451 -4.81 -9.97 -25.10
CA ARG A 451 -3.49 -9.87 -25.70
C ARG A 451 -2.99 -8.44 -25.58
N VAL A 452 -1.80 -8.25 -25.04
CA VAL A 452 -1.14 -6.95 -24.90
C VAL A 452 0.15 -6.99 -25.70
N HIS A 453 0.35 -6.02 -26.58
CA HIS A 453 1.62 -5.84 -27.26
C HIS A 453 2.36 -4.61 -26.72
N LEU A 454 3.68 -4.72 -26.64
CA LEU A 454 4.59 -3.64 -26.28
C LEU A 454 5.61 -3.45 -27.40
N CYS A 455 5.79 -2.21 -27.87
CA CYS A 455 6.80 -1.88 -28.86
C CYS A 455 7.54 -0.60 -28.47
N ARG A 456 8.85 -0.71 -28.31
CA ARG A 456 9.76 0.43 -28.12
C ARG A 456 10.08 1.05 -29.48
N TYR A 457 10.26 2.37 -29.54
CA TYR A 457 10.75 3.09 -30.72
C TYR A 457 11.87 4.07 -30.35
N GLU A 458 12.58 4.63 -31.34
CA GLU A 458 13.67 5.59 -31.11
C GLU A 458 13.26 7.04 -31.34
N VAL A 459 12.53 7.33 -32.43
CA VAL A 459 12.22 8.69 -32.87
C VAL A 459 10.72 8.92 -32.94
N THR A 460 9.97 8.00 -33.53
CA THR A 460 8.53 8.14 -33.78
C THR A 460 7.77 6.84 -33.51
N PRO A 461 6.56 6.92 -32.94
CA PRO A 461 5.70 5.75 -32.80
C PRO A 461 5.42 5.02 -34.13
N LEU A 462 5.58 5.70 -35.27
CA LEU A 462 5.37 5.10 -36.60
C LEU A 462 6.38 3.97 -36.93
N GLU A 463 7.49 3.86 -36.21
CA GLU A 463 8.40 2.70 -36.28
C GLU A 463 7.71 1.40 -35.83
N CYS A 464 6.77 1.50 -34.88
CA CYS A 464 6.00 0.38 -34.40
C CYS A 464 4.80 0.07 -35.31
N PRO A 465 4.59 -1.21 -35.68
CA PRO A 465 3.59 -1.61 -36.66
C PRO A 465 2.14 -1.28 -36.24
N PRO A 466 1.23 -1.07 -37.22
CA PRO A 466 -0.19 -0.90 -36.92
C PRO A 466 -0.80 -2.19 -36.39
N LEU A 467 -1.75 -2.09 -35.45
CA LEU A 467 -2.33 -3.23 -34.73
C LEU A 467 -2.89 -4.33 -35.65
N GLY A 468 -3.47 -3.96 -36.79
CA GLY A 468 -3.98 -4.93 -37.78
C GLY A 468 -2.91 -5.84 -38.43
N ARG A 469 -1.61 -5.57 -38.22
CA ARG A 469 -0.50 -6.50 -38.57
C ARG A 469 -0.10 -7.43 -37.43
N LEU A 470 -0.50 -7.13 -36.19
CA LEU A 470 -0.22 -7.96 -35.01
C LEU A 470 -1.37 -8.91 -34.72
N GLU A 471 -2.60 -8.45 -34.94
CA GLU A 471 -3.85 -9.19 -34.78
C GLU A 471 -4.30 -9.86 -36.09
N VAL A 472 -3.35 -10.33 -36.91
CA VAL A 472 -3.68 -11.08 -38.13
C VAL A 472 -4.27 -12.43 -37.72
N LEU A 473 -5.60 -12.53 -37.78
CA LEU A 473 -6.33 -13.78 -37.63
C LEU A 473 -5.72 -14.85 -38.56
N PRO A 474 -5.63 -16.13 -38.13
CA PRO A 474 -5.28 -17.20 -39.04
C PRO A 474 -6.23 -17.16 -40.25
N PRO A 475 -5.73 -17.41 -41.47
CA PRO A 475 -6.59 -17.37 -42.66
C PRO A 475 -7.77 -18.33 -42.44
N PRO A 476 -8.99 -17.95 -42.86
CA PRO A 476 -10.15 -18.83 -42.73
C PRO A 476 -9.81 -20.18 -43.38
N PRO A 477 -10.20 -21.31 -42.77
CA PRO A 477 -9.86 -22.63 -43.28
C PRO A 477 -10.27 -22.70 -44.75
N SER A 478 -9.30 -23.05 -45.61
CA SER A 478 -9.47 -22.97 -47.05
C SER A 478 -10.79 -23.63 -47.46
N PRO A 479 -11.64 -22.99 -48.29
CA PRO A 479 -12.93 -23.54 -48.65
C PRO A 479 -12.71 -24.96 -49.18
N ARG A 480 -13.35 -25.94 -48.52
CA ARG A 480 -13.21 -27.35 -48.90
C ARG A 480 -13.40 -27.46 -50.41
N SER A 481 -12.42 -28.06 -51.09
CA SER A 481 -12.49 -28.30 -52.52
C SER A 481 -13.84 -28.94 -52.85
N PRO A 482 -14.57 -28.45 -53.87
CA PRO A 482 -15.86 -29.03 -54.21
C PRO A 482 -15.70 -30.53 -54.48
N PRO A 483 -16.63 -31.38 -54.02
CA PRO A 483 -16.51 -32.82 -54.20
C PRO A 483 -16.42 -33.13 -55.70
N SER A 484 -15.45 -33.97 -56.08
CA SER A 484 -15.21 -34.34 -57.47
C SER A 484 -16.48 -34.85 -58.14
N PRO A 485 -16.76 -34.48 -59.41
CA PRO A 485 -17.97 -34.88 -60.09
C PRO A 485 -18.09 -36.40 -60.13
N ARG A 486 -19.26 -36.90 -59.69
CA ARG A 486 -19.55 -38.32 -59.58
C ARG A 486 -19.56 -38.96 -60.99
N PRO A 487 -18.92 -40.12 -61.20
CA PRO A 487 -18.97 -40.81 -62.50
C PRO A 487 -20.42 -41.11 -62.92
N PRO A 488 -20.74 -41.07 -64.22
CA PRO A 488 -22.09 -41.34 -64.71
C PRO A 488 -22.53 -42.79 -64.39
N PRO A 489 -23.82 -43.03 -64.13
CA PRO A 489 -24.32 -44.36 -63.81
C PRO A 489 -24.34 -45.26 -65.05
N ASN A 490 -23.82 -46.48 -64.91
CA ASN A 490 -23.88 -47.51 -65.95
C ASN A 490 -25.35 -47.95 -66.22
N PRO A 491 -25.72 -48.29 -67.46
CA PRO A 491 -27.10 -48.60 -67.83
C PRO A 491 -27.62 -49.89 -67.21
N ARG A 492 -28.94 -49.94 -66.91
CA ARG A 492 -29.61 -51.10 -66.31
C ARG A 492 -29.79 -52.25 -67.32
N PRO A 493 -29.54 -53.51 -66.92
CA PRO A 493 -30.04 -54.68 -67.65
C PRO A 493 -31.56 -54.91 -67.42
N PRO A 494 -32.24 -55.64 -68.32
CA PRO A 494 -33.71 -55.70 -68.37
C PRO A 494 -34.37 -56.62 -67.32
N ARG A 495 -35.66 -56.37 -67.07
CA ARG A 495 -36.52 -57.11 -66.12
C ARG A 495 -36.73 -58.58 -66.50
N ARG A 496 -36.81 -59.45 -65.49
CA ARG A 496 -37.44 -60.79 -65.58
C ARG A 496 -38.81 -60.83 -64.87
N PRO A 497 -39.72 -61.75 -65.24
CA PRO A 497 -41.11 -61.80 -64.78
C PRO A 497 -41.30 -62.52 -63.41
N PRO A 498 -42.50 -62.43 -62.78
CA PRO A 498 -42.73 -62.86 -61.39
C PRO A 498 -43.34 -64.27 -61.24
N VAL A 499 -43.11 -64.90 -60.08
CA VAL A 499 -43.72 -66.18 -59.63
C VAL A 499 -43.82 -66.19 -58.07
N PRO A 500 -44.50 -67.15 -57.38
CA PRO A 500 -45.59 -66.82 -56.44
C PRO A 500 -45.29 -67.25 -54.95
N PRO A 501 -46.23 -67.18 -53.97
CA PRO A 501 -45.87 -67.04 -52.55
C PRO A 501 -45.87 -68.32 -51.67
N LYS A 502 -45.03 -68.29 -50.62
CA LYS A 502 -45.06 -68.98 -49.28
C LYS A 502 -45.40 -70.49 -49.19
N PRO A 503 -44.66 -71.29 -48.37
CA PRO A 503 -44.84 -71.31 -46.90
C PRO A 503 -43.51 -71.53 -46.10
N PRO A 504 -43.51 -71.65 -44.74
CA PRO A 504 -42.29 -71.52 -43.92
C PRO A 504 -41.72 -72.82 -43.32
N ALA A 505 -40.41 -72.86 -43.01
CA ALA A 505 -39.86 -73.29 -41.70
C ALA A 505 -38.31 -73.47 -41.67
N ARG A 506 -37.72 -73.14 -40.50
CA ARG A 506 -36.44 -73.59 -39.89
C ARG A 506 -35.08 -73.23 -40.55
N GLN A 507 -34.09 -73.14 -39.67
CA GLN A 507 -32.69 -72.74 -39.89
C GLN A 507 -31.89 -73.85 -40.62
N PRO A 508 -30.73 -73.54 -41.24
CA PRO A 508 -29.49 -73.51 -40.44
C PRO A 508 -28.48 -72.39 -40.77
N GLU A 509 -27.61 -72.16 -39.78
CA GLU A 509 -26.19 -71.77 -39.88
C GLU A 509 -25.71 -70.41 -40.42
N SER A 510 -24.63 -69.95 -39.78
CA SER A 510 -24.03 -68.63 -39.89
C SER A 510 -23.01 -68.54 -41.04
N PRO A 511 -22.98 -67.47 -41.84
CA PRO A 511 -21.86 -67.22 -42.75
C PRO A 511 -20.58 -66.82 -41.99
N PRO A 512 -19.39 -67.14 -42.51
CA PRO A 512 -18.12 -66.91 -41.83
C PRO A 512 -17.75 -65.41 -41.74
N PRO A 513 -16.99 -64.99 -40.71
CA PRO A 513 -16.54 -63.61 -40.57
C PRO A 513 -15.55 -63.22 -41.69
N GLN A 514 -15.72 -62.01 -42.20
CA GLN A 514 -14.78 -61.38 -43.15
C GLN A 514 -13.40 -61.17 -42.49
N PRO A 515 -12.28 -61.20 -43.26
CA PRO A 515 -10.96 -60.99 -42.70
C PRO A 515 -10.79 -59.57 -42.15
N TRP A 516 -10.22 -59.46 -40.95
CA TRP A 516 -9.79 -58.18 -40.39
C TRP A 516 -8.56 -57.65 -41.13
N PRO A 517 -8.43 -56.34 -41.38
CA PRO A 517 -7.24 -55.76 -41.97
C PRO A 517 -6.03 -55.92 -41.04
N SER A 518 -4.87 -56.23 -41.62
CA SER A 518 -3.61 -56.45 -40.90
C SER A 518 -3.21 -55.26 -40.03
N PRO A 519 -2.62 -55.48 -38.83
CA PRO A 519 -2.08 -54.41 -38.02
C PRO A 519 -0.90 -53.72 -38.72
N PRO A 520 -0.67 -52.42 -38.47
CA PRO A 520 0.47 -51.69 -39.04
C PRO A 520 1.80 -52.22 -38.51
N SER A 521 2.84 -52.15 -39.34
CA SER A 521 4.20 -52.57 -39.01
C SER A 521 4.73 -51.87 -37.75
N PRO A 522 5.51 -52.55 -36.89
CA PRO A 522 6.08 -51.94 -35.71
C PRO A 522 7.08 -50.83 -36.08
N THR A 523 6.95 -49.69 -35.41
CA THR A 523 7.89 -48.56 -35.49
C THR A 523 9.29 -48.99 -35.03
N PRO A 524 10.38 -48.51 -35.66
CA PRO A 524 11.73 -48.77 -35.17
C PRO A 524 11.90 -48.26 -33.72
N SER A 525 12.54 -49.06 -32.88
CA SER A 525 12.87 -48.65 -31.51
C SER A 525 13.86 -47.47 -31.51
N PRO A 526 13.72 -46.49 -30.60
CA PRO A 526 14.71 -45.42 -30.45
C PRO A 526 16.07 -45.97 -30.00
N PRO A 527 17.18 -45.30 -30.34
CA PRO A 527 18.51 -45.71 -29.88
C PRO A 527 18.61 -45.62 -28.34
N PRO A 528 19.45 -46.45 -27.70
CA PRO A 528 19.61 -46.45 -26.25
C PRO A 528 20.14 -45.08 -25.76
N PRO A 529 19.72 -44.61 -24.57
CA PRO A 529 20.19 -43.34 -24.02
C PRO A 529 21.72 -43.31 -23.86
N GLN A 530 22.33 -42.18 -24.21
CA GLN A 530 23.72 -41.90 -23.84
C GLN A 530 23.85 -41.96 -22.31
N PRO A 531 24.87 -42.64 -21.76
CA PRO A 531 25.07 -42.67 -20.31
C PRO A 531 25.42 -41.26 -19.80
N TRP A 532 24.66 -40.80 -18.81
CA TRP A 532 24.90 -39.53 -18.13
C TRP A 532 26.27 -39.54 -17.42
N PRO A 533 27.01 -38.42 -17.39
CA PRO A 533 28.19 -38.32 -16.55
C PRO A 533 27.81 -38.54 -15.08
N SER A 534 28.59 -39.35 -14.37
CA SER A 534 28.29 -39.72 -12.99
C SER A 534 28.20 -38.48 -12.07
N PRO A 535 27.24 -38.46 -11.12
CA PRO A 535 27.18 -37.38 -10.14
C PRO A 535 28.46 -37.36 -9.29
N PRO A 536 28.89 -36.18 -8.80
CA PRO A 536 30.01 -36.09 -7.86
C PRO A 536 29.71 -36.89 -6.59
N SER A 537 30.74 -37.51 -6.03
CA SER A 537 30.64 -38.34 -4.83
C SER A 537 29.95 -37.59 -3.67
N PRO A 538 29.12 -38.26 -2.86
CA PRO A 538 28.45 -37.62 -1.74
C PRO A 538 29.47 -37.07 -0.74
N THR A 539 29.24 -35.84 -0.30
CA THR A 539 29.99 -35.20 0.78
C THR A 539 29.91 -36.07 2.04
N PRO A 540 31.01 -36.27 2.80
CA PRO A 540 30.95 -37.01 4.05
C PRO A 540 29.90 -36.41 4.99
N SER A 541 29.09 -37.26 5.61
CA SER A 541 28.10 -36.83 6.61
C SER A 541 28.79 -36.07 7.74
N PRO A 542 28.20 -34.97 8.25
CA PRO A 542 28.72 -34.31 9.45
C PRO A 542 28.72 -35.30 10.63
N PRO A 543 29.65 -35.15 11.59
CA PRO A 543 29.66 -35.98 12.79
C PRO A 543 28.32 -35.81 13.55
N PRO A 544 27.85 -36.86 14.26
CA PRO A 544 26.62 -36.77 15.03
C PRO A 544 26.74 -35.63 16.06
N PRO A 545 25.64 -34.89 16.33
CA PRO A 545 25.65 -33.82 17.32
C PRO A 545 26.17 -34.32 18.66
N GLN A 546 27.01 -33.52 19.32
CA GLN A 546 27.31 -33.74 20.73
C GLN A 546 25.98 -33.81 21.50
N PRO A 547 25.77 -34.81 22.38
CA PRO A 547 24.56 -34.86 23.18
C PRO A 547 24.48 -33.60 24.03
N TRP A 548 23.39 -32.85 23.87
CA TRP A 548 23.09 -31.71 24.72
C TRP A 548 23.02 -32.16 26.18
N PRO A 549 23.48 -31.35 27.14
CA PRO A 549 23.24 -31.64 28.55
C PRO A 549 21.73 -31.80 28.77
N SER A 550 21.35 -32.86 29.49
CA SER A 550 19.94 -33.20 29.72
C SER A 550 19.16 -31.99 30.24
N PRO A 551 17.92 -31.75 29.74
CA PRO A 551 17.07 -30.74 30.34
C PRO A 551 16.88 -31.04 31.83
N PRO A 552 16.75 -30.02 32.70
CA PRO A 552 16.40 -30.24 34.09
C PRO A 552 15.10 -31.06 34.17
N SER A 553 15.05 -31.99 35.12
CA SER A 553 13.90 -32.89 35.30
C SER A 553 12.58 -32.09 35.31
N PRO A 554 11.51 -32.59 34.67
CA PRO A 554 10.24 -31.91 34.69
C PRO A 554 9.80 -31.68 36.14
N THR A 555 9.39 -30.45 36.44
CA THR A 555 8.74 -30.11 37.70
C THR A 555 7.59 -31.09 37.93
N PRO A 556 7.45 -31.68 39.14
CA PRO A 556 6.34 -32.60 39.39
C PRO A 556 5.02 -31.91 39.10
N SER A 557 4.12 -32.62 38.42
CA SER A 557 2.81 -32.09 38.07
C SER A 557 2.10 -31.56 39.31
N PRO A 558 1.41 -30.40 39.23
CA PRO A 558 0.58 -29.95 40.34
C PRO A 558 -0.43 -31.05 40.71
N PRO A 559 -0.75 -31.23 41.99
CA PRO A 559 -1.74 -32.22 42.40
C PRO A 559 -3.08 -31.95 41.69
N PRO A 560 -3.88 -32.98 41.41
CA PRO A 560 -5.17 -32.81 40.76
C PRO A 560 -6.03 -31.80 41.56
N PRO A 561 -6.83 -30.96 40.90
CA PRO A 561 -7.68 -29.99 41.58
C PRO A 561 -8.49 -30.68 42.68
N GLN A 562 -8.44 -30.13 43.90
CA GLN A 562 -9.36 -30.51 44.97
C GLN A 562 -10.79 -30.44 44.40
N PRO A 563 -11.65 -31.45 44.62
CA PRO A 563 -13.06 -31.33 44.27
C PRO A 563 -13.61 -30.05 44.90
N TRP A 564 -14.25 -29.21 44.08
CA TRP A 564 -14.88 -27.99 44.57
C TRP A 564 -15.83 -28.35 45.71
N PRO A 565 -15.80 -27.64 46.86
CA PRO A 565 -16.85 -27.81 47.86
C PRO A 565 -18.20 -27.54 47.19
N SER A 566 -19.18 -28.40 47.47
CA SER A 566 -20.52 -28.27 46.91
C SER A 566 -21.03 -26.84 47.04
N PRO A 567 -21.71 -26.29 46.02
CA PRO A 567 -22.27 -24.94 46.14
C PRO A 567 -23.16 -24.87 47.38
N PRO A 568 -23.11 -23.77 48.15
CA PRO A 568 -23.99 -23.62 49.30
C PRO A 568 -25.44 -23.74 48.85
N SER A 569 -26.26 -24.41 49.66
CA SER A 569 -27.69 -24.59 49.40
C SER A 569 -28.34 -23.26 49.01
N PRO A 570 -29.25 -23.25 48.02
CA PRO A 570 -29.84 -22.01 47.54
C PRO A 570 -30.49 -21.26 48.70
N THR A 571 -30.13 -19.97 48.83
CA THR A 571 -30.69 -19.07 49.81
C THR A 571 -32.21 -19.07 49.68
N PRO A 572 -32.99 -19.24 50.77
CA PRO A 572 -34.44 -19.17 50.67
C PRO A 572 -34.86 -17.82 50.08
N SER A 573 -35.83 -17.86 49.17
CA SER A 573 -36.31 -16.67 48.45
C SER A 573 -36.67 -15.54 49.42
N PRO A 574 -36.33 -14.28 49.11
CA PRO A 574 -36.75 -13.15 49.93
C PRO A 574 -38.29 -13.12 50.01
N PRO A 575 -38.86 -12.69 51.16
CA PRO A 575 -40.30 -12.54 51.28
C PRO A 575 -40.82 -11.51 50.26
N PRO A 576 -42.08 -11.64 49.82
CA PRO A 576 -42.66 -10.72 48.84
C PRO A 576 -42.59 -9.27 49.33
N PRO A 577 -42.43 -8.28 48.42
CA PRO A 577 -42.32 -6.88 48.81
C PRO A 577 -43.50 -6.43 49.67
N GLN A 578 -43.19 -5.79 50.80
CA GLN A 578 -44.20 -5.07 51.58
C GLN A 578 -44.87 -4.01 50.66
N PRO A 579 -46.21 -3.85 50.70
CA PRO A 579 -46.87 -2.79 49.95
C PRO A 579 -46.33 -1.42 50.38
N TRP A 580 -45.87 -0.63 49.41
CA TRP A 580 -45.52 0.77 49.66
C TRP A 580 -46.79 1.53 50.09
N PRO A 581 -46.71 2.45 51.07
CA PRO A 581 -47.85 3.27 51.45
C PRO A 581 -48.30 4.12 50.26
N SER A 582 -49.62 4.21 50.08
CA SER A 582 -50.23 4.94 48.97
C SER A 582 -49.75 6.40 48.90
N PRO A 583 -49.49 6.95 47.70
CA PRO A 583 -49.30 8.38 47.55
C PRO A 583 -50.57 9.14 48.00
N PRO A 584 -50.44 10.35 48.55
CA PRO A 584 -51.60 11.14 48.97
C PRO A 584 -52.50 11.48 47.77
N SER A 585 -53.81 11.36 47.95
CA SER A 585 -54.80 11.66 46.92
C SER A 585 -54.68 13.11 46.43
N PRO A 586 -54.75 13.36 45.11
CA PRO A 586 -54.72 14.72 44.58
C PRO A 586 -55.97 15.49 45.01
N THR A 587 -55.77 16.69 45.57
CA THR A 587 -56.86 17.64 45.82
C THR A 587 -57.50 18.11 44.51
N PRO A 588 -58.84 18.18 44.42
CA PRO A 588 -59.51 18.70 43.23
C PRO A 588 -59.36 20.22 43.16
N SER A 589 -58.56 20.70 42.21
CA SER A 589 -58.51 22.12 41.83
C SER A 589 -59.08 22.28 40.43
N SER A 590 -60.19 23.03 40.33
CA SER A 590 -60.87 23.30 39.07
C SER A 590 -59.96 24.00 38.07
N PRO A 591 -60.06 23.70 36.76
CA PRO A 591 -59.26 24.38 35.74
C PRO A 591 -59.63 25.87 35.65
N PRO A 592 -58.66 26.76 35.37
CA PRO A 592 -58.94 28.17 35.07
C PRO A 592 -59.77 28.29 33.78
N PRO A 593 -60.50 29.41 33.58
CA PRO A 593 -61.34 29.62 32.41
C PRO A 593 -60.50 29.56 31.11
N PRO A 594 -61.10 29.09 30.00
CA PRO A 594 -60.37 28.89 28.75
C PRO A 594 -59.83 30.22 28.24
N GLN A 595 -58.50 30.33 28.14
CA GLN A 595 -57.88 31.44 27.43
C GLN A 595 -58.30 31.40 25.96
N PRO A 596 -58.56 32.55 25.31
CA PRO A 596 -58.84 32.60 23.89
C PRO A 596 -57.72 31.90 23.11
N ARG A 597 -58.09 30.98 22.22
CA ARG A 597 -57.14 30.36 21.28
C ARG A 597 -56.38 31.49 20.56
N PRO A 598 -55.05 31.45 20.50
CA PRO A 598 -54.33 32.18 19.47
C PRO A 598 -54.91 31.77 18.11
N SER A 599 -55.20 32.75 17.26
CA SER A 599 -55.62 32.50 15.88
C SER A 599 -54.60 31.57 15.20
N PRO A 600 -55.03 30.65 14.32
CA PRO A 600 -54.07 29.92 13.50
C PRO A 600 -53.20 30.92 12.74
N PRO A 601 -51.89 30.67 12.57
CA PRO A 601 -51.06 31.51 11.73
C PRO A 601 -51.70 31.59 10.33
N SER A 602 -51.74 32.79 9.76
CA SER A 602 -52.27 33.02 8.42
C SER A 602 -51.66 32.02 7.42
N PRO A 603 -52.43 31.50 6.45
CA PRO A 603 -51.87 30.64 5.42
C PRO A 603 -50.71 31.36 4.75
N THR A 604 -49.58 30.67 4.63
CA THR A 604 -48.40 31.18 3.94
C THR A 604 -48.80 31.61 2.54
N PRO A 605 -48.48 32.84 2.08
CA PRO A 605 -48.85 33.25 0.74
C PRO A 605 -48.24 32.28 -0.28
N SER A 606 -49.05 31.84 -1.23
CA SER A 606 -48.58 30.99 -2.33
C SER A 606 -47.36 31.62 -2.99
N PRO A 607 -46.34 30.82 -3.37
CA PRO A 607 -45.21 31.35 -4.12
C PRO A 607 -45.74 32.03 -5.40
N PRO A 608 -45.15 33.16 -5.82
CA PRO A 608 -45.55 33.80 -7.06
C PRO A 608 -45.40 32.82 -8.23
N PRO A 609 -46.26 32.89 -9.25
CA PRO A 609 -46.10 32.06 -10.45
C PRO A 609 -44.68 32.27 -11.01
N PRO A 610 -44.03 31.22 -11.54
CA PRO A 610 -42.67 31.33 -12.04
C PRO A 610 -42.61 32.45 -13.07
N GLN A 611 -41.78 33.46 -12.78
CA GLN A 611 -41.46 34.51 -13.74
C GLN A 611 -41.01 33.82 -15.04
N PRO A 612 -41.55 34.21 -16.22
CA PRO A 612 -40.99 33.74 -17.47
C PRO A 612 -39.49 34.01 -17.45
N TRP A 613 -38.70 32.99 -17.76
CA TRP A 613 -37.25 33.15 -17.89
C TRP A 613 -36.99 34.35 -18.81
N PRO A 614 -36.17 35.34 -18.40
CA PRO A 614 -35.77 36.38 -19.33
C PRO A 614 -35.15 35.67 -20.53
N SER A 615 -35.59 36.05 -21.73
CA SER A 615 -35.05 35.48 -22.97
C SER A 615 -33.52 35.58 -22.92
N PRO A 616 -32.79 34.54 -23.35
CA PRO A 616 -31.34 34.64 -23.41
C PRO A 616 -30.98 35.89 -24.22
N PRO A 617 -30.02 36.71 -23.76
CA PRO A 617 -29.66 37.91 -24.50
C PRO A 617 -29.26 37.51 -25.92
N SER A 618 -29.90 38.12 -26.92
CA SER A 618 -29.53 37.93 -28.32
C SER A 618 -28.03 38.17 -28.48
N PRO A 619 -27.33 37.38 -29.31
CA PRO A 619 -25.88 37.48 -29.43
C PRO A 619 -25.49 38.83 -30.02
N THR A 620 -25.05 39.75 -29.18
CA THR A 620 -24.39 40.98 -29.62
C THR A 620 -23.02 40.61 -30.20
N PRO A 621 -22.63 41.15 -31.37
CA PRO A 621 -21.35 40.82 -31.98
C PRO A 621 -20.18 41.21 -31.07
N SER A 622 -19.25 40.29 -30.89
CA SER A 622 -18.04 40.52 -30.10
C SER A 622 -17.05 41.42 -30.85
N SER A 623 -17.25 42.74 -30.77
CA SER A 623 -16.18 43.70 -31.04
C SER A 623 -15.12 43.60 -29.94
N PRO A 624 -13.81 43.61 -30.27
CA PRO A 624 -12.75 43.51 -29.26
C PRO A 624 -12.70 44.77 -28.37
N PRO A 625 -12.21 44.64 -27.11
CA PRO A 625 -12.09 45.78 -26.21
C PRO A 625 -11.05 46.80 -26.72
N PRO A 626 -11.18 48.10 -26.37
CA PRO A 626 -10.16 49.09 -26.68
C PRO A 626 -8.83 48.72 -25.99
N PRO A 627 -7.68 48.91 -26.65
CA PRO A 627 -6.39 48.55 -26.08
C PRO A 627 -6.10 49.37 -24.83
N GLN A 628 -5.73 48.69 -23.74
CA GLN A 628 -5.26 49.39 -22.54
C GLN A 628 -3.96 50.17 -22.86
N PRO A 629 -3.76 51.35 -22.25
CA PRO A 629 -2.48 52.04 -22.33
C PRO A 629 -1.36 51.12 -21.84
N ARG A 630 -0.38 50.86 -22.71
CA ARG A 630 0.82 50.11 -22.34
C ARG A 630 1.50 50.81 -21.16
N PRO A 631 1.97 50.08 -20.13
CA PRO A 631 2.96 50.61 -19.22
C PRO A 631 4.15 51.13 -20.03
N SER A 632 4.64 52.31 -19.70
CA SER A 632 5.88 52.84 -20.27
C SER A 632 7.00 51.79 -20.12
N PRO A 633 7.82 51.55 -21.15
CA PRO A 633 8.97 50.66 -20.99
C PRO A 633 9.87 51.20 -19.88
N PRO A 634 10.50 50.32 -19.07
CA PRO A 634 11.52 50.77 -18.14
C PRO A 634 12.63 51.50 -18.89
N SER A 635 13.14 52.59 -18.30
CA SER A 635 14.26 53.35 -18.86
C SER A 635 15.42 52.42 -19.22
N PRO A 636 16.12 52.64 -20.35
CA PRO A 636 17.23 51.80 -20.74
C PRO A 636 18.28 51.78 -19.63
N THR A 637 18.65 50.57 -19.21
CA THR A 637 19.75 50.36 -18.27
C THR A 637 21.01 50.99 -18.86
N PRO A 638 21.80 51.78 -18.11
CA PRO A 638 23.07 52.28 -18.62
C PRO A 638 23.95 51.10 -19.04
N SER A 639 24.53 51.18 -20.23
CA SER A 639 25.39 50.13 -20.78
C SER A 639 26.50 49.75 -19.79
N PRO A 640 26.81 48.46 -19.62
CA PRO A 640 27.98 48.07 -18.84
C PRO A 640 29.25 48.66 -19.46
N PRO A 641 30.26 49.04 -18.67
CA PRO A 641 31.54 49.47 -19.21
C PRO A 641 32.17 48.35 -20.05
N PRO A 642 32.99 48.68 -21.06
CA PRO A 642 33.66 47.68 -21.88
C PRO A 642 34.50 46.74 -21.01
N PRO A 643 34.61 45.44 -21.38
CA PRO A 643 35.38 44.48 -20.61
C PRO A 643 36.82 44.97 -20.42
N GLN A 644 37.27 45.00 -19.16
CA GLN A 644 38.69 45.12 -18.85
C GLN A 644 39.44 43.98 -19.56
N PRO A 645 40.58 44.24 -20.23
CA PRO A 645 41.41 43.17 -20.76
C PRO A 645 41.77 42.19 -19.64
N TRP A 646 41.61 40.89 -19.91
CA TRP A 646 42.08 39.86 -18.99
C TRP A 646 43.57 40.07 -18.72
N PRO A 647 44.04 40.02 -17.46
CA PRO A 647 45.48 39.99 -17.20
C PRO A 647 46.07 38.77 -17.89
N SER A 648 47.18 38.98 -18.59
CA SER A 648 47.90 37.92 -19.31
C SER A 648 48.14 36.71 -18.40
N PRO A 649 48.05 35.47 -18.93
CA PRO A 649 48.41 34.29 -18.14
C PRO A 649 49.85 34.45 -17.62
N PRO A 650 50.14 34.04 -16.36
CA PRO A 650 51.50 34.08 -15.84
C PRO A 650 52.44 33.30 -16.77
N SER A 651 53.61 33.88 -17.08
CA SER A 651 54.63 33.23 -17.90
C SER A 651 54.93 31.82 -17.37
N PRO A 652 55.10 30.81 -18.25
CA PRO A 652 55.44 29.46 -17.81
C PRO A 652 56.73 29.50 -16.99
N ALA A 653 56.68 28.93 -15.79
CA ALA A 653 57.83 28.89 -14.89
C ALA A 653 59.02 28.18 -15.54
N PRO A 654 60.25 28.69 -15.40
CA PRO A 654 61.43 28.06 -16.00
C PRO A 654 61.63 26.65 -15.45
N SER A 655 61.95 25.70 -16.34
CA SER A 655 62.16 24.30 -15.98
C SER A 655 63.26 24.14 -14.92
N PRO A 656 63.04 23.34 -13.86
CA PRO A 656 64.06 23.14 -12.83
C PRO A 656 65.28 22.38 -13.40
N PRO A 657 66.52 22.74 -13.01
CA PRO A 657 67.73 22.12 -13.53
C PRO A 657 67.90 20.68 -12.99
N PRO A 658 68.45 19.74 -13.79
CA PRO A 658 68.53 18.34 -13.40
C PRO A 658 69.71 18.07 -12.46
N ARG A 659 69.47 17.59 -11.23
CA ARG A 659 70.51 16.98 -10.38
C ARG A 659 70.04 15.78 -9.55
N SER A 660 70.45 14.61 -10.06
CA SER A 660 71.16 13.54 -9.32
C SER A 660 70.41 12.66 -8.29
N PRO A 661 70.70 11.35 -8.24
CA PRO A 661 69.92 10.38 -7.45
C PRO A 661 70.38 10.27 -5.99
N ARG A 662 69.45 10.02 -5.06
CA ARG A 662 69.75 9.55 -3.69
C ARG A 662 68.88 8.37 -3.24
N LYS A 663 69.55 7.22 -3.16
CA LYS A 663 69.38 6.00 -2.34
C LYS A 663 67.98 5.46 -1.98
N PRO A 664 67.77 4.12 -2.08
CA PRO A 664 66.53 3.46 -1.68
C PRO A 664 66.42 3.26 -0.15
N PRO A 665 65.19 3.17 0.40
CA PRO A 665 64.94 2.71 1.77
C PRO A 665 65.13 1.18 1.93
N SER A 666 65.20 0.73 3.19
CA SER A 666 65.80 -0.53 3.63
C SER A 666 64.89 -1.78 3.53
N PRO A 667 65.46 -3.00 3.54
CA PRO A 667 64.73 -4.22 3.23
C PRO A 667 64.02 -4.84 4.45
N ARG A 668 62.84 -4.31 4.82
CA ARG A 668 61.97 -4.96 5.84
C ARG A 668 60.49 -5.15 5.44
N ALA A 669 60.13 -4.89 4.18
CA ALA A 669 58.77 -5.03 3.66
C ALA A 669 58.66 -5.89 2.38
N ARG A 670 59.59 -6.84 2.15
CA ARG A 670 59.58 -7.76 0.99
C ARG A 670 59.70 -9.26 1.36
N ARG A 671 59.12 -9.67 2.49
CA ARG A 671 58.93 -11.09 2.87
C ARG A 671 57.55 -11.33 3.49
N ALA A 672 56.52 -11.37 2.63
CA ALA A 672 55.18 -11.84 2.99
C ALA A 672 54.37 -12.38 1.79
N ALA A 673 54.58 -11.85 0.58
CA ALA A 673 53.71 -12.10 -0.58
C ALA A 673 54.40 -12.79 -1.78
N ALA A 674 55.28 -13.78 -1.53
CA ALA A 674 55.96 -14.52 -2.60
C ALA A 674 56.36 -15.96 -2.20
N ARG A 675 55.40 -16.76 -1.69
CA ARG A 675 55.63 -18.21 -1.48
C ARG A 675 54.36 -19.08 -1.61
N ALA A 676 53.49 -18.77 -2.56
CA ALA A 676 52.28 -19.56 -2.85
C ALA A 676 51.79 -19.44 -4.31
N SER A 677 52.67 -19.64 -5.30
CA SER A 677 52.28 -19.92 -6.70
C SER A 677 53.47 -20.33 -7.58
N ALA A 678 53.82 -21.62 -7.59
CA ALA A 678 54.51 -22.27 -8.72
C ALA A 678 54.53 -23.81 -8.56
N GLY A 679 53.75 -24.49 -9.41
CA GLY A 679 54.04 -25.87 -9.84
C GLY A 679 53.55 -27.03 -8.95
N ARG A 680 52.54 -27.76 -9.43
CA ARG A 680 52.76 -28.88 -10.35
C ARG A 680 51.47 -29.33 -11.04
N ARG A 681 51.53 -29.55 -12.35
CA ARG A 681 50.52 -30.29 -13.13
C ARG A 681 50.96 -31.75 -13.29
N ARG A 682 49.96 -32.62 -13.54
CA ARG A 682 49.99 -34.01 -14.09
C ARG A 682 50.03 -35.17 -13.08
N ARG A 683 48.86 -35.81 -12.90
CA ARG A 683 48.46 -37.17 -13.37
C ARG A 683 49.51 -38.30 -13.37
N PRO A 684 49.09 -39.60 -13.33
CA PRO A 684 47.83 -40.16 -12.80
C PRO A 684 48.00 -41.46 -11.97
N ALA A 685 47.00 -41.79 -11.14
CA ALA A 685 46.52 -43.15 -10.84
C ALA A 685 45.24 -42.99 -10.00
#